data_AF-A0A090Q922-F1
#
_entry.id   AF-A0A090Q922-F1
#
_cell.length_a   1.000
_cell.length_b   1.000
_cell.length_c   1.000
_cell.angle_alpha   90.00
_cell.angle_beta   90.00
_cell.angle_gamma   90.00
#
_symmetry.space_group_name_H-M   'P 1'
#
loop_
_entity.id
_entity.type
_entity.pdbx_description
1 polymer ?
#
loop_
_entity_poly.entity_id
_entity_poly.type
_entity_poly.pdbx_seq_one_letter_code
_entity_poly.pdbx_strand_id
1 'polypeptide(L)'
;MITQVEQENRNSYLFEGLTSSSARLYFLKSTDGFKRYSTNQVDLTTDIDDESVPTEMKVVFIDRIASFLNDHVGKSPSRELFISDKFYKENPVYGLSSLPSFINPFPAGFTYEIKMLKALTRKWVEQGISTHNRDEYWLKQGIIIHTIMKYQEEYYPDLKIGGKLSDFWGIRGFNVSQLRFNDRYAFLYLNTKRLNLDQAPNTPADSLLKYNQQLAIPFKAAIGLAYLDDYLGNNAVENSIKKLYSQSPSNSQNSRDFQTYLNEQTDKEIDWFFDYFITRHERLDWKLRNIEKYKDSVIVTIKNKSVYPIPIPIYALKNDSIVYKEWINGFIGDTSITLSRKAIQNKKLGAANRIVVNYEEIIPEFNPRDNYKTLKPFPAFNRPLEFRLFKDIEDPEKSQIFLMPDITFNIYDGLAIGSRFYNGNLLSKPFRYSIKPAYGTNSGKLVGSIGLSYEHPFQDRNNSLFSMRYGLSANQFSYAPDLLYRRGSAWLSFNYRPKDLRSNKRQSLNFRNVFVQRDRNDESLEEDPDYNVFALSFNQSDRNLRRSFSYSFGTEVSERFSKASFRLDWRRLYKDNRQLNFRVFMGTFLYDDTRSNDDFFSFALDRPTDYLFDYNYYGRSEDDGLFSQQLILAEGGFKAQLDPAFANQWITTLNSSYSIWKYIFVYGDVGAVKNKGTSARFVYDTGIRLNLLQDYFELYFPVYNNNGWEIAQPNYDEKIRFIVTLDVNTFIGLFTRRWY
;
A
#
# COMPACT_ATOMS: atom_id res chain seq x y z
N MET A 1 -16.48 41.77 13.91
CA MET A 1 -16.52 43.05 13.19
C MET A 1 -15.37 43.08 12.19
N ILE A 2 -15.63 43.62 10.99
CA ILE A 2 -14.59 43.92 10.02
C ILE A 2 -14.53 45.45 9.95
N THR A 3 -13.40 46.03 10.32
CA THR A 3 -13.18 47.47 10.22
C THR A 3 -12.15 47.71 9.13
N GLN A 4 -12.56 48.36 8.05
CA GLN A 4 -11.63 48.81 7.01
C GLN A 4 -10.94 50.08 7.49
N VAL A 5 -9.61 50.09 7.45
CA VAL A 5 -8.78 51.24 7.76
C VAL A 5 -8.13 51.66 6.44
N GLU A 6 -8.57 52.78 5.88
CA GLU A 6 -7.93 53.37 4.70
C GLU A 6 -6.60 54.03 5.12
N GLN A 7 -5.52 53.63 4.48
CA GLN A 7 -4.23 54.34 4.52
C GLN A 7 -3.90 54.80 3.09
N GLU A 8 -3.25 55.96 2.95
CA GLU A 8 -3.03 56.68 1.68
C GLU A 8 -2.50 55.85 0.49
N ASN A 9 -1.93 54.65 0.72
CA ASN A 9 -1.45 53.75 -0.34
C ASN A 9 -1.75 52.25 -0.10
N ARG A 10 -2.58 51.89 0.90
CA ARG A 10 -2.89 50.48 1.24
C ARG A 10 -4.30 50.34 1.83
N ASN A 11 -5.02 49.32 1.37
CA ASN A 11 -6.23 48.85 2.05
C ASN A 11 -5.82 47.97 3.23
N SER A 12 -6.13 48.39 4.46
CA SER A 12 -5.93 47.60 5.67
C SER A 12 -7.28 47.15 6.22
N TYR A 13 -7.38 45.90 6.66
CA TYR A 13 -8.61 45.31 7.19
C TYR A 13 -8.31 44.70 8.56
N LEU A 14 -9.07 45.12 9.57
CA LEU A 14 -9.03 44.56 10.92
C LEU A 14 -10.21 43.61 11.11
N PHE A 15 -9.92 42.35 11.46
CA PHE A 15 -10.92 41.32 11.74
C PHE A 15 -10.93 41.03 13.24
N GLU A 16 -12.05 41.34 13.90
CA GLU A 16 -12.24 41.07 15.33
C GLU A 16 -13.42 40.13 15.53
N GLY A 17 -13.26 39.11 16.38
CA GLY A 17 -14.31 38.14 16.69
C GLY A 17 -14.18 37.62 18.12
N LEU A 18 -15.31 37.50 18.80
CA LEU A 18 -15.38 37.02 20.19
C LEU A 18 -15.45 35.49 20.30
N THR A 19 -15.93 34.81 19.26
CA THR A 19 -16.25 33.38 19.29
C THR A 19 -15.57 32.57 18.18
N SER A 20 -14.73 33.19 17.36
CA SER A 20 -14.06 32.54 16.21
C SER A 20 -12.58 32.34 16.46
N SER A 21 -12.10 31.11 16.35
CA SER A 21 -10.69 30.75 16.53
C SER A 21 -9.79 31.04 15.32
N SER A 22 -10.37 31.39 14.17
CA SER A 22 -9.64 31.79 12.96
C SER A 22 -10.51 32.58 11.99
N ALA A 23 -9.88 33.42 11.15
CA ALA A 23 -10.49 34.07 10.00
C ALA A 23 -9.85 33.52 8.71
N ARG A 24 -10.66 32.92 7.82
CA ARG A 24 -10.20 32.45 6.50
C ARG A 24 -10.51 33.49 5.44
N LEU A 25 -9.48 33.97 4.77
CA LEU A 25 -9.59 34.96 3.70
C LEU A 25 -9.45 34.29 2.33
N TYR A 26 -10.38 34.62 1.44
CA TYR A 26 -10.37 34.17 0.05
C TYR A 26 -10.14 35.36 -0.86
N PHE A 27 -8.96 35.42 -1.48
CA PHE A 27 -8.63 36.44 -2.47
C PHE A 27 -9.05 35.95 -3.85
N LEU A 28 -10.18 36.46 -4.33
CA LEU A 28 -10.81 36.03 -5.57
C LEU A 28 -10.82 37.19 -6.57
N LYS A 29 -10.64 36.87 -7.85
CA LYS A 29 -10.81 37.87 -8.93
C LYS A 29 -12.28 38.21 -9.17
N SER A 30 -13.17 37.24 -8.94
CA SER A 30 -14.62 37.37 -9.05
C SER A 30 -15.29 36.40 -8.06
N THR A 31 -16.49 36.76 -7.60
CA THR A 31 -17.36 35.95 -6.74
C THR A 31 -18.49 35.25 -7.51
N ASP A 32 -18.54 35.36 -8.84
CA ASP A 32 -19.68 34.87 -9.66
C ASP A 32 -19.89 33.35 -9.56
N GLY A 33 -18.83 32.59 -9.21
CA GLY A 33 -18.92 31.15 -8.97
C GLY A 33 -19.59 30.76 -7.65
N PHE A 34 -19.84 31.70 -6.74
CA PHE A 34 -20.45 31.43 -5.45
C PHE A 34 -21.97 31.58 -5.52
N LYS A 35 -22.68 30.52 -5.12
CA LYS A 35 -24.13 30.47 -5.01
C LYS A 35 -24.54 30.46 -3.55
N ARG A 36 -25.67 31.10 -3.23
CA ARG A 36 -26.28 31.11 -1.89
C ARG A 36 -27.49 30.17 -1.89
N TYR A 37 -27.51 29.25 -0.93
CA TYR A 37 -28.62 28.33 -0.67
C TYR A 37 -29.12 28.58 0.76
N SER A 38 -30.40 28.91 0.90
CA SER A 38 -31.02 29.16 2.19
C SER A 38 -31.90 27.97 2.59
N THR A 39 -31.70 27.46 3.80
CA THR A 39 -32.50 26.38 4.39
C THR A 39 -33.06 26.81 5.74
N ASN A 40 -33.82 25.93 6.41
CA ASN A 40 -34.39 26.25 7.72
C ASN A 40 -33.31 26.41 8.79
N GLN A 41 -32.20 25.67 8.66
CA GLN A 41 -31.14 25.61 9.65
C GLN A 41 -29.99 26.57 9.33
N VAL A 42 -29.62 26.73 8.06
CA VAL A 42 -28.42 27.48 7.63
C VAL A 42 -28.58 28.18 6.29
N ASP A 43 -27.85 29.27 6.12
CA ASP A 43 -27.65 29.99 4.88
C ASP A 43 -26.23 29.72 4.37
N LEU A 44 -26.11 28.87 3.35
CA LEU A 44 -24.83 28.41 2.81
C LEU A 44 -24.44 29.20 1.56
N THR A 45 -23.24 29.78 1.57
CA THR A 45 -22.57 30.31 0.38
C THR A 45 -21.43 29.39 -0.06
N THR A 46 -21.47 28.91 -1.30
CA THR A 46 -20.49 27.93 -1.81
C THR A 46 -20.27 27.99 -3.33
N ASP A 47 -19.05 27.68 -3.76
CA ASP A 47 -18.66 27.41 -5.16
C ASP A 47 -18.49 25.90 -5.44
N ILE A 48 -18.90 25.03 -4.51
CA ILE A 48 -19.04 23.59 -4.77
C ILE A 48 -20.27 23.41 -5.65
N ASP A 49 -20.05 23.02 -6.89
CA ASP A 49 -21.12 22.84 -7.87
C ASP A 49 -21.05 21.48 -8.56
N ASP A 50 -22.21 21.06 -9.05
CA ASP A 50 -22.40 19.92 -9.94
C ASP A 50 -23.57 20.29 -10.88
N GLU A 51 -23.24 20.58 -12.13
CA GLU A 51 -24.22 21.03 -13.14
C GLU A 51 -25.28 19.96 -13.44
N SER A 52 -24.98 18.69 -13.18
CA SER A 52 -25.94 17.59 -13.37
C SER A 52 -27.03 17.55 -12.30
N VAL A 53 -26.89 18.33 -11.22
CA VAL A 53 -27.81 18.32 -10.07
C VAL A 53 -28.64 19.61 -10.08
N PRO A 54 -29.99 19.51 -10.18
CA PRO A 54 -30.88 20.67 -10.13
C PRO A 54 -30.74 21.46 -8.82
N THR A 55 -30.95 22.78 -8.88
CA THR A 55 -30.82 23.69 -7.74
C THR A 55 -31.74 23.30 -6.57
N GLU A 56 -32.96 22.88 -6.86
CA GLU A 56 -33.95 22.46 -5.87
C GLU A 56 -33.46 21.23 -5.09
N MET A 57 -32.85 20.28 -5.80
CA MET A 57 -32.26 19.08 -5.20
C MET A 57 -31.05 19.43 -4.31
N LYS A 58 -30.24 20.41 -4.70
CA LYS A 58 -29.13 20.92 -3.87
C LYS A 58 -29.64 21.48 -2.55
N VAL A 59 -30.70 22.28 -2.58
CA VAL A 59 -31.34 22.83 -1.37
C VAL A 59 -31.84 21.70 -0.45
N VAL A 60 -32.50 20.68 -1.01
CA VAL A 60 -32.96 19.50 -0.25
C VAL A 60 -31.80 18.76 0.41
N PHE A 61 -30.70 18.54 -0.31
CA PHE A 61 -29.52 17.89 0.26
C PHE A 61 -28.91 18.71 1.39
N ILE A 62 -28.76 20.02 1.22
CA ILE A 62 -28.21 20.91 2.25
C ILE A 62 -29.11 20.93 3.49
N ASP A 63 -30.43 21.03 3.34
CA ASP A 63 -31.38 21.07 4.47
C ASP A 63 -31.38 19.74 5.24
N ARG A 64 -31.37 18.61 4.52
CA ARG A 64 -31.27 17.28 5.12
C ARG A 64 -29.97 17.11 5.90
N ILE A 65 -28.83 17.48 5.30
CA ILE A 65 -27.53 17.41 5.98
C ILE A 65 -27.52 18.30 7.23
N ALA A 66 -28.00 19.53 7.12
CA ALA A 66 -28.01 20.47 8.24
C ALA A 66 -28.93 20.00 9.38
N SER A 67 -30.09 19.45 9.05
CA SER A 67 -31.02 18.88 10.04
C SER A 67 -30.39 17.67 10.75
N PHE A 68 -29.80 16.74 9.98
CA PHE A 68 -29.07 15.61 10.54
C PHE A 68 -27.92 16.05 11.48
N LEU A 69 -27.13 17.06 11.09
CA LEU A 69 -26.04 17.58 11.93
C LEU A 69 -26.57 18.24 13.21
N ASN A 70 -27.68 18.98 13.11
CA ASN A 70 -28.33 19.56 14.28
C ASN A 70 -28.79 18.47 15.26
N ASP A 71 -29.36 17.38 14.73
CA ASP A 71 -29.97 16.32 15.51
C ASP A 71 -28.93 15.35 16.12
N HIS A 72 -27.81 15.07 15.45
CA HIS A 72 -26.79 14.12 15.94
C HIS A 72 -25.54 14.77 16.55
N VAL A 73 -25.23 16.03 16.23
CA VAL A 73 -24.05 16.73 16.75
C VAL A 73 -24.45 17.90 17.64
N GLY A 74 -25.35 18.76 17.16
CA GLY A 74 -25.83 19.93 17.89
C GLY A 74 -26.02 21.14 16.97
N LYS A 75 -26.63 22.19 17.51
CA LYS A 75 -27.01 23.39 16.74
C LYS A 75 -25.83 24.10 16.11
N SER A 76 -25.97 24.55 14.86
CA SER A 76 -24.92 25.30 14.18
C SER A 76 -24.50 26.53 15.01
N PRO A 77 -23.20 26.85 15.13
CA PRO A 77 -22.74 28.04 15.83
C PRO A 77 -23.09 29.33 15.07
N SER A 78 -23.27 29.24 13.75
CA SER A 78 -23.69 30.36 12.90
C SER A 78 -24.75 29.93 11.88
N ARG A 79 -25.72 30.82 11.64
CA ARG A 79 -26.71 30.64 10.56
C ARG A 79 -26.04 30.78 9.19
N GLU A 80 -25.16 31.77 9.01
CA GLU A 80 -24.43 31.96 7.77
C GLU A 80 -23.17 31.09 7.72
N LEU A 81 -23.03 30.29 6.67
CA LEU A 81 -21.88 29.41 6.44
C LEU A 81 -21.26 29.71 5.08
N PHE A 82 -19.93 29.81 5.06
CA PHE A 82 -19.14 29.92 3.83
C PHE A 82 -18.24 28.68 3.69
N ILE A 83 -18.40 27.96 2.58
CA ILE A 83 -17.67 26.73 2.26
C ILE A 83 -17.24 26.77 0.80
N SER A 84 -15.93 26.76 0.55
CA SER A 84 -15.42 26.71 -0.83
C SER A 84 -15.06 25.30 -1.30
N ASP A 85 -14.99 25.09 -2.61
CA ASP A 85 -14.44 23.88 -3.22
C ASP A 85 -12.96 23.69 -2.85
N LYS A 86 -12.21 24.78 -2.68
CA LYS A 86 -10.85 24.72 -2.12
C LYS A 86 -10.85 24.14 -0.70
N PHE A 87 -11.78 24.59 0.15
CA PHE A 87 -11.93 24.05 1.51
C PHE A 87 -12.33 22.57 1.49
N TYR A 88 -13.18 22.13 0.57
CA TYR A 88 -13.47 20.70 0.38
C TYR A 88 -12.22 19.92 -0.07
N LYS A 89 -11.46 20.42 -1.04
CA LYS A 89 -10.26 19.76 -1.60
C LYS A 89 -9.11 19.59 -0.60
N GLU A 90 -9.09 20.33 0.51
CA GLU A 90 -8.15 20.13 1.61
C GLU A 90 -8.40 18.82 2.39
N ASN A 91 -9.66 18.36 2.46
CA ASN A 91 -10.07 17.13 3.15
C ASN A 91 -11.25 16.47 2.40
N PRO A 92 -11.01 15.97 1.17
CA PRO A 92 -12.07 15.48 0.31
C PRO A 92 -12.53 14.08 0.70
N VAL A 93 -13.63 13.63 0.09
CA VAL A 93 -13.99 12.21 0.09
C VAL A 93 -13.12 11.51 -0.95
N TYR A 94 -12.14 10.74 -0.47
CA TYR A 94 -11.21 10.01 -1.32
C TYR A 94 -11.88 8.83 -2.02
N GLY A 95 -11.47 8.54 -3.26
CA GLY A 95 -12.00 7.44 -4.08
C GLY A 95 -13.11 7.82 -5.06
N LEU A 96 -13.93 8.82 -4.74
CA LEU A 96 -15.03 9.28 -5.60
C LEU A 96 -14.62 10.33 -6.65
N SER A 97 -13.51 11.02 -6.41
CA SER A 97 -13.03 12.13 -7.24
C SER A 97 -12.21 11.71 -8.47
N SER A 98 -11.99 10.41 -8.65
CA SER A 98 -11.07 9.86 -9.67
C SER A 98 -11.76 9.18 -10.86
N LEU A 99 -13.08 8.99 -10.83
CA LEU A 99 -13.82 8.35 -11.92
C LEU A 99 -14.25 9.40 -12.95
N PRO A 100 -14.09 9.14 -14.27
CA PRO A 100 -14.63 10.02 -15.30
C PRO A 100 -16.14 10.22 -15.14
N SER A 101 -16.64 11.44 -15.35
CA SER A 101 -18.04 11.82 -15.11
C SER A 101 -19.06 10.99 -15.90
N PHE A 102 -18.67 10.44 -17.07
CA PHE A 102 -19.53 9.60 -17.90
C PHE A 102 -19.70 8.15 -17.37
N ILE A 103 -18.92 7.74 -16.36
CA ILE A 103 -19.04 6.44 -15.67
C ILE A 103 -19.32 6.70 -14.18
N ASN A 104 -20.28 7.56 -13.84
CA ASN A 104 -20.70 7.73 -12.45
C ASN A 104 -21.60 6.54 -12.03
N PRO A 105 -21.13 5.60 -11.18
CA PRO A 105 -21.93 4.44 -10.83
C PRO A 105 -22.90 4.74 -9.68
N PHE A 106 -22.89 5.93 -9.11
CA PHE A 106 -23.68 6.29 -7.94
C PHE A 106 -25.06 6.85 -8.32
N PRO A 107 -26.02 6.88 -7.38
CA PRO A 107 -27.30 7.54 -7.58
C PRO A 107 -27.12 9.01 -8.03
N ALA A 108 -28.07 9.51 -8.81
CA ALA A 108 -28.05 10.91 -9.26
C ALA A 108 -27.98 11.84 -8.05
N GLY A 109 -27.09 12.85 -8.10
CA GLY A 109 -26.88 13.79 -7.01
C GLY A 109 -26.03 13.28 -5.83
N PHE A 110 -25.80 11.96 -5.68
CA PHE A 110 -25.05 11.41 -4.56
C PHE A 110 -23.62 11.98 -4.45
N THR A 111 -22.93 12.14 -5.58
CA THR A 111 -21.58 12.70 -5.61
C THR A 111 -21.53 14.13 -5.11
N TYR A 112 -22.54 14.94 -5.42
CA TYR A 112 -22.67 16.30 -4.87
C TYR A 112 -23.00 16.23 -3.37
N GLU A 113 -23.99 15.42 -3.00
CA GLU A 113 -24.44 15.31 -1.61
C GLU A 113 -23.31 14.86 -0.68
N ILE A 114 -22.52 13.86 -1.06
CA ILE A 114 -21.43 13.37 -0.21
C ILE A 114 -20.27 14.37 -0.08
N LYS A 115 -20.00 15.16 -1.12
CA LYS A 115 -19.05 16.29 -1.05
C LYS A 115 -19.57 17.33 -0.06
N MET A 116 -20.84 17.68 -0.19
CA MET A 116 -21.50 18.65 0.70
C MET A 116 -21.56 18.16 2.14
N LEU A 117 -21.93 16.90 2.37
CA LEU A 117 -21.91 16.27 3.68
C LEU A 117 -20.54 16.40 4.33
N LYS A 118 -19.47 15.96 3.63
CA LYS A 118 -18.10 16.05 4.16
C LYS A 118 -17.70 17.49 4.50
N ALA A 119 -18.05 18.45 3.64
CA ALA A 119 -17.68 19.84 3.84
C ALA A 119 -18.49 20.51 4.97
N LEU A 120 -19.80 20.27 5.03
CA LEU A 120 -20.69 20.80 6.09
C LEU A 120 -20.34 20.18 7.44
N THR A 121 -20.22 18.85 7.56
CA THR A 121 -19.83 18.20 8.82
C THR A 121 -18.49 18.73 9.33
N ARG A 122 -17.49 18.87 8.44
CA ARG A 122 -16.19 19.44 8.80
C ARG A 122 -16.35 20.87 9.33
N LYS A 123 -17.10 21.72 8.62
CA LYS A 123 -17.34 23.11 9.00
C LYS A 123 -18.05 23.20 10.36
N TRP A 124 -19.08 22.38 10.56
CA TRP A 124 -19.87 22.30 11.79
C TRP A 124 -19.02 21.92 12.99
N VAL A 125 -18.25 20.83 12.87
CA VAL A 125 -17.38 20.33 13.94
C VAL A 125 -16.21 21.28 14.21
N GLU A 126 -15.57 21.84 13.18
CA GLU A 126 -14.46 22.79 13.35
C GLU A 126 -14.89 24.10 14.03
N GLN A 127 -16.14 24.55 13.85
CA GLN A 127 -16.67 25.75 14.49
C GLN A 127 -17.27 25.49 15.87
N GLY A 128 -17.88 24.33 16.09
CA GLY A 128 -18.57 24.02 17.34
C GLY A 128 -17.70 23.32 18.39
N ILE A 129 -16.65 22.60 17.99
CA ILE A 129 -15.75 21.90 18.92
C ILE A 129 -14.40 22.62 19.01
N SER A 130 -14.11 23.17 20.20
CA SER A 130 -12.88 23.89 20.50
C SER A 130 -11.88 22.95 21.16
N THR A 131 -10.85 22.55 20.41
CA THR A 131 -9.77 21.66 20.89
C THR A 131 -8.45 22.05 20.25
N HIS A 132 -7.31 21.67 20.84
CA HIS A 132 -6.00 21.89 20.23
C HIS A 132 -5.88 21.13 18.90
N ASN A 133 -5.75 21.85 17.78
CA ASN A 133 -5.82 21.29 16.42
C ASN A 133 -4.75 20.23 16.11
N ARG A 134 -3.62 20.26 16.83
CA ARG A 134 -2.50 19.34 16.62
C ARG A 134 -2.57 18.12 17.51
N ASP A 135 -2.80 18.31 18.81
CA ASP A 135 -2.71 17.23 19.80
C ASP A 135 -4.03 16.47 19.93
N GLU A 136 -5.16 17.17 19.82
CA GLU A 136 -6.52 16.61 19.85
C GLU A 136 -7.07 16.40 18.43
N TYR A 137 -6.17 16.21 17.45
CA TYR A 137 -6.51 16.08 16.04
C TYR A 137 -7.51 14.95 15.78
N TRP A 138 -7.29 13.81 16.43
CA TRP A 138 -8.10 12.61 16.25
C TRP A 138 -9.55 12.81 16.67
N LEU A 139 -9.82 13.61 17.71
CA LEU A 139 -11.14 13.76 18.29
C LEU A 139 -12.08 14.42 17.27
N LYS A 140 -11.70 15.57 16.72
CA LYS A 140 -12.51 16.26 15.69
C LYS A 140 -12.61 15.44 14.41
N GLN A 141 -11.52 14.84 13.94
CA GLN A 141 -11.57 14.03 12.70
C GLN A 141 -12.38 12.75 12.86
N GLY A 142 -12.28 12.09 14.01
CA GLY A 142 -13.06 10.91 14.37
C GLY A 142 -14.54 11.23 14.41
N ILE A 143 -14.95 12.31 15.08
CA ILE A 143 -16.34 12.77 15.10
C ILE A 143 -16.83 13.07 13.68
N ILE A 144 -16.07 13.81 12.87
CA ILE A 144 -16.46 14.13 11.49
C ILE A 144 -16.74 12.85 10.69
N ILE A 145 -15.83 11.87 10.71
CA ILE A 145 -16.02 10.63 9.93
C ILE A 145 -17.12 9.76 10.55
N HIS A 146 -17.22 9.68 11.88
CA HIS A 146 -18.26 8.91 12.57
C HIS A 146 -19.66 9.45 12.25
N THR A 147 -19.86 10.77 12.28
CA THR A 147 -21.12 11.41 11.86
C THR A 147 -21.44 11.11 10.39
N ILE A 148 -20.42 11.08 9.51
CA ILE A 148 -20.59 10.71 8.10
C ILE A 148 -20.98 9.23 7.95
N MET A 149 -20.41 8.33 8.77
CA MET A 149 -20.79 6.91 8.80
C MET A 149 -22.25 6.74 9.20
N LYS A 150 -22.70 7.43 10.26
CA LYS A 150 -24.11 7.42 10.71
C LYS A 150 -25.06 7.96 9.63
N TYR A 151 -24.70 9.06 8.96
CA TYR A 151 -25.49 9.59 7.85
C TYR A 151 -25.62 8.57 6.70
N GLN A 152 -24.55 7.86 6.38
CA GLN A 152 -24.56 6.81 5.36
C GLN A 152 -25.41 5.60 5.77
N GLU A 153 -25.36 5.20 7.04
CA GLU A 153 -26.21 4.15 7.59
C GLU A 153 -27.70 4.50 7.53
N GLU A 154 -28.07 5.77 7.76
CA GLU A 154 -29.46 6.22 7.75
C GLU A 154 -30.01 6.39 6.33
N TYR A 155 -29.29 7.11 5.46
CA TYR A 155 -29.83 7.50 4.14
C TYR A 155 -29.40 6.59 3.00
N TYR A 156 -28.32 5.81 3.17
CA TYR A 156 -27.72 4.99 2.11
C TYR A 156 -27.23 3.60 2.61
N PRO A 157 -28.02 2.84 3.41
CA PRO A 157 -27.54 1.60 4.06
C PRO A 157 -27.10 0.51 3.07
N ASP A 158 -27.75 0.44 1.92
CA ASP A 158 -27.50 -0.59 0.90
C ASP A 158 -26.54 -0.12 -0.21
N LEU A 159 -26.02 1.12 -0.11
CA LEU A 159 -25.14 1.65 -1.14
C LEU A 159 -23.79 0.93 -1.09
N LYS A 160 -23.46 0.23 -2.18
CA LYS A 160 -22.18 -0.47 -2.34
C LYS A 160 -21.05 0.50 -2.72
N ILE A 161 -19.80 0.19 -2.37
CA ILE A 161 -18.62 1.03 -2.72
C ILE A 161 -18.51 1.25 -4.24
N GLY A 162 -18.83 0.23 -5.04
CA GLY A 162 -18.82 0.29 -6.49
C GLY A 162 -20.07 0.91 -7.12
N GLY A 163 -21.06 1.33 -6.34
CA GLY A 163 -22.37 1.74 -6.84
C GLY A 163 -22.98 0.67 -7.75
N LYS A 164 -23.60 1.07 -8.86
CA LYS A 164 -24.20 0.20 -9.88
C LYS A 164 -23.19 -0.73 -10.57
N LEU A 165 -21.89 -0.40 -10.57
CA LEU A 165 -20.89 -1.29 -11.17
C LEU A 165 -20.84 -2.62 -10.41
N SER A 166 -21.11 -2.62 -9.10
CA SER A 166 -21.12 -3.82 -8.28
C SER A 166 -22.07 -4.92 -8.80
N ASP A 167 -23.09 -4.58 -9.60
CA ASP A 167 -24.03 -5.54 -10.15
C ASP A 167 -23.66 -6.03 -11.57
N PHE A 168 -22.57 -5.48 -12.15
CA PHE A 168 -22.07 -5.88 -13.46
C PHE A 168 -21.64 -7.36 -13.43
N TRP A 169 -22.05 -8.12 -14.46
CA TRP A 169 -21.94 -9.59 -14.49
C TRP A 169 -20.52 -10.13 -14.25
N GLY A 170 -19.50 -9.40 -14.68
CA GLY A 170 -18.09 -9.77 -14.53
C GLY A 170 -17.49 -9.47 -13.15
N ILE A 171 -18.13 -8.64 -12.32
CA ILE A 171 -17.60 -8.27 -10.99
C ILE A 171 -18.54 -8.55 -9.81
N ARG A 172 -19.84 -8.80 -10.06
CA ARG A 172 -20.84 -9.08 -9.02
C ARG A 172 -20.53 -10.30 -8.13
N GLY A 173 -19.71 -11.24 -8.62
CA GLY A 173 -19.29 -12.42 -7.88
C GLY A 173 -18.15 -12.18 -6.90
N PHE A 174 -17.52 -11.00 -6.93
CA PHE A 174 -16.40 -10.64 -6.06
C PHE A 174 -16.92 -10.09 -4.73
N ASN A 175 -16.25 -10.38 -3.63
CA ASN A 175 -16.57 -9.82 -2.32
C ASN A 175 -16.46 -8.30 -2.32
N VAL A 176 -15.51 -7.71 -3.08
CA VAL A 176 -15.38 -6.24 -3.18
C VAL A 176 -16.64 -5.58 -3.71
N SER A 177 -17.41 -6.27 -4.55
CA SER A 177 -18.67 -5.76 -5.07
C SER A 177 -19.77 -5.72 -4.01
N GLN A 178 -19.68 -6.55 -2.97
CA GLN A 178 -20.66 -6.68 -1.89
C GLN A 178 -20.40 -5.71 -0.72
N LEU A 179 -19.23 -5.07 -0.69
CA LEU A 179 -18.91 -4.09 0.35
C LEU A 179 -19.84 -2.88 0.27
N ARG A 180 -20.45 -2.55 1.40
CA ARG A 180 -21.18 -1.32 1.63
C ARG A 180 -20.21 -0.15 1.71
N PHE A 181 -20.73 1.04 1.48
CA PHE A 181 -19.93 2.26 1.41
C PHE A 181 -19.13 2.54 2.69
N ASN A 182 -19.66 2.17 3.87
CA ASN A 182 -18.96 2.30 5.16
C ASN A 182 -17.81 1.29 5.35
N ASP A 183 -17.86 0.12 4.72
CA ASP A 183 -16.86 -0.95 4.91
C ASP A 183 -15.46 -0.51 4.41
N ARG A 184 -15.40 0.51 3.54
CA ARG A 184 -14.14 1.09 3.04
C ARG A 184 -13.27 1.67 4.16
N TYR A 185 -13.85 2.20 5.24
CA TYR A 185 -13.09 2.91 6.27
C TYR A 185 -12.16 1.94 7.00
N ALA A 186 -12.67 0.76 7.38
CA ALA A 186 -11.89 -0.31 7.97
C ALA A 186 -10.81 -0.80 7.00
N PHE A 187 -11.16 -1.02 5.73
CA PHE A 187 -10.21 -1.46 4.71
C PHE A 187 -9.04 -0.48 4.51
N LEU A 188 -9.33 0.81 4.36
CA LEU A 188 -8.33 1.87 4.17
C LEU A 188 -7.46 2.07 5.42
N TYR A 189 -8.04 1.93 6.62
CA TYR A 189 -7.27 1.87 7.86
C TYR A 189 -6.34 0.65 7.89
N LEU A 190 -6.87 -0.56 7.68
CA LEU A 190 -6.10 -1.80 7.76
C LEU A 190 -4.90 -1.82 6.81
N ASN A 191 -4.97 -1.15 5.67
CA ASN A 191 -3.84 -1.01 4.76
C ASN A 191 -2.58 -0.43 5.43
N THR A 192 -2.68 0.64 6.24
CA THR A 192 -1.50 1.15 6.99
C THR A 192 -1.00 0.15 8.02
N LYS A 193 -1.93 -0.56 8.68
CA LYS A 193 -1.63 -1.60 9.67
C LYS A 193 -0.87 -2.80 9.06
N ARG A 194 -1.27 -3.23 7.86
CA ARG A 194 -0.61 -4.32 7.10
C ARG A 194 0.79 -3.95 6.63
N LEU A 195 1.01 -2.69 6.28
CA LEU A 195 2.33 -2.16 5.90
C LEU A 195 3.21 -1.84 7.10
N ASN A 196 2.75 -2.11 8.33
CA ASN A 196 3.41 -1.74 9.57
C ASN A 196 3.63 -0.22 9.69
N LEU A 197 2.74 0.58 9.12
CA LEU A 197 2.79 2.05 9.10
C LEU A 197 1.77 2.70 10.04
N ASP A 198 1.00 1.93 10.81
CA ASP A 198 0.01 2.47 11.77
C ASP A 198 0.66 3.36 12.85
N GLN A 199 -0.09 4.35 13.30
CA GLN A 199 0.25 5.28 14.38
C GLN A 199 -0.92 5.36 15.37
N ALA A 200 -0.64 5.76 16.61
CA ALA A 200 -1.70 5.95 17.60
C ALA A 200 -2.58 7.16 17.20
N PRO A 201 -3.91 7.09 17.34
CA PRO A 201 -4.79 8.24 17.10
C PRO A 201 -4.35 9.52 17.79
N ASN A 202 -3.93 9.46 19.06
CA ASN A 202 -3.46 10.63 19.81
C ASN A 202 -2.07 11.16 19.37
N THR A 203 -1.45 10.61 18.33
CA THR A 203 -0.21 11.15 17.79
C THR A 203 -0.47 12.55 17.23
N PRO A 204 0.33 13.57 17.59
CA PRO A 204 0.20 14.92 17.07
C PRO A 204 0.14 14.96 15.53
N ALA A 205 -0.77 15.76 14.98
CA ALA A 205 -1.07 15.79 13.55
C ALA A 205 0.13 16.06 12.64
N ASP A 206 1.12 16.82 13.12
CA ASP A 206 2.35 17.17 12.41
C ASP A 206 3.40 16.05 12.42
N SER A 207 3.23 15.06 13.30
CA SER A 207 4.08 13.88 13.45
C SER A 207 3.52 12.64 12.74
N LEU A 208 2.29 12.74 12.22
CA LEU A 208 1.66 11.69 11.42
C LEU A 208 2.28 11.60 10.03
N LEU A 209 2.38 10.37 9.51
CA LEU A 209 2.51 10.13 8.07
C LEU A 209 1.35 10.79 7.34
N LYS A 210 1.59 11.28 6.12
CA LYS A 210 0.55 11.93 5.32
C LYS A 210 -0.70 11.06 5.14
N TYR A 211 -0.52 9.77 4.80
CA TYR A 211 -1.64 8.83 4.71
C TYR A 211 -2.39 8.68 6.04
N ASN A 212 -1.66 8.61 7.16
CA ASN A 212 -2.25 8.46 8.48
C ASN A 212 -3.01 9.71 8.91
N GLN A 213 -2.43 10.89 8.68
CA GLN A 213 -3.08 12.17 8.93
C GLN A 213 -4.38 12.27 8.12
N GLN A 214 -4.33 12.03 6.81
CA GLN A 214 -5.45 12.31 5.92
C GLN A 214 -6.54 11.22 5.91
N LEU A 215 -6.18 9.96 6.20
CA LEU A 215 -7.06 8.80 6.04
C LEU A 215 -7.06 7.91 7.28
N ALA A 216 -5.90 7.32 7.61
CA ALA A 216 -5.90 6.19 8.56
C ALA A 216 -6.35 6.57 9.98
N ILE A 217 -5.86 7.68 10.53
CA ILE A 217 -6.24 8.14 11.88
C ILE A 217 -7.70 8.62 11.93
N PRO A 218 -8.19 9.49 11.03
CA PRO A 218 -9.60 9.82 10.96
C PRO A 218 -10.52 8.58 10.93
N PHE A 219 -10.15 7.57 10.13
CA PHE A 219 -10.95 6.34 10.00
C PHE A 219 -10.83 5.45 11.24
N LYS A 220 -9.62 5.24 11.78
CA LYS A 220 -9.41 4.47 13.02
C LYS A 220 -10.17 5.09 14.19
N ALA A 221 -10.14 6.41 14.32
CA ALA A 221 -10.87 7.15 15.35
C ALA A 221 -12.38 6.97 15.21
N ALA A 222 -12.93 7.12 14.01
CA ALA A 222 -14.36 6.93 13.77
C ALA A 222 -14.85 5.50 13.96
N ILE A 223 -14.05 4.51 13.54
CA ILE A 223 -14.29 3.09 13.83
C ILE A 223 -14.23 2.85 15.34
N GLY A 224 -13.30 3.50 16.06
CA GLY A 224 -13.25 3.48 17.51
C GLY A 224 -14.50 4.03 18.18
N LEU A 225 -15.04 5.14 17.68
CA LEU A 225 -16.31 5.70 18.16
C LEU A 225 -17.49 4.76 17.86
N ALA A 226 -17.53 4.13 16.68
CA ALA A 226 -18.55 3.14 16.35
C ALA A 226 -18.43 1.87 17.23
N TYR A 227 -17.20 1.47 17.56
CA TYR A 227 -16.94 0.38 18.49
C TYR A 227 -17.42 0.73 19.92
N LEU A 228 -17.09 1.92 20.43
CA LEU A 228 -17.66 2.39 21.70
C LEU A 228 -19.19 2.41 21.68
N ASP A 229 -19.79 2.85 20.57
CA ASP A 229 -21.24 2.94 20.42
C ASP A 229 -21.91 1.56 20.51
N ASP A 230 -21.40 0.53 19.81
CA ASP A 230 -21.91 -0.84 19.91
C ASP A 230 -21.61 -1.50 21.27
N TYR A 231 -20.46 -1.17 21.89
CA TYR A 231 -20.10 -1.69 23.21
C TYR A 231 -20.98 -1.11 24.32
N LEU A 232 -21.25 0.20 24.29
CA LEU A 232 -22.02 0.90 25.31
C LEU A 232 -23.52 0.73 25.10
N GLY A 233 -24.00 0.90 23.87
CA GLY A 233 -25.41 1.00 23.53
C GLY A 233 -26.03 2.32 24.00
N ASN A 234 -27.37 2.40 23.96
CA ASN A 234 -28.17 3.50 24.53
C ASN A 234 -27.79 4.91 24.05
N ASN A 235 -27.21 5.05 22.86
CA ASN A 235 -26.75 6.33 22.28
C ASN A 235 -25.75 7.11 23.17
N ALA A 236 -24.99 6.42 24.02
CA ALA A 236 -24.04 7.05 24.94
C ALA A 236 -23.02 7.94 24.21
N VAL A 237 -22.45 7.43 23.10
CA VAL A 237 -21.46 8.18 22.30
C VAL A 237 -22.05 9.44 21.69
N GLU A 238 -23.24 9.35 21.10
CA GLU A 238 -23.93 10.50 20.50
C GLU A 238 -24.24 11.58 21.54
N ASN A 239 -24.76 11.18 22.71
CA ASN A 239 -25.05 12.09 23.82
C ASN A 239 -23.78 12.79 24.33
N SER A 240 -22.66 12.07 24.44
CA SER A 240 -21.37 12.66 24.84
C SER A 240 -20.81 13.61 23.78
N ILE A 241 -21.01 13.33 22.48
CA ILE A 241 -20.64 14.26 21.39
C ILE A 241 -21.47 15.54 21.48
N LYS A 242 -22.79 15.44 21.68
CA LYS A 242 -23.68 16.59 21.89
C LYS A 242 -23.26 17.42 23.10
N LYS A 243 -22.90 16.76 24.20
CA LYS A 243 -22.40 17.43 25.41
C LYS A 243 -21.08 18.15 25.12
N LEU A 244 -20.10 17.48 24.53
CA LEU A 244 -18.82 18.06 24.12
C LEU A 244 -19.01 19.30 23.23
N TYR A 245 -19.90 19.19 22.25
CA TYR A 245 -20.22 20.27 21.33
C TYR A 245 -20.87 21.46 22.04
N SER A 246 -21.81 21.22 22.96
CA SER A 246 -22.50 22.29 23.71
C SER A 246 -21.59 23.06 24.68
N GLN A 247 -20.55 22.41 25.23
CA GLN A 247 -19.64 23.00 26.22
C GLN A 247 -18.43 23.71 25.58
N SER A 248 -18.04 23.28 24.38
CA SER A 248 -16.89 23.78 23.64
C SER A 248 -16.84 25.30 23.36
N PRO A 249 -17.96 26.00 23.11
CA PRO A 249 -17.94 27.46 22.95
C PRO A 249 -17.41 28.20 24.18
N SER A 250 -17.53 27.62 25.37
CA SER A 250 -17.15 28.25 26.63
C SER A 250 -15.69 27.98 27.02
N ASN A 251 -15.13 26.82 26.65
CA ASN A 251 -13.80 26.38 27.06
C ASN A 251 -13.17 25.45 26.02
N SER A 252 -11.84 25.54 25.83
CA SER A 252 -11.10 24.53 25.07
C SER A 252 -11.19 23.17 25.77
N GLN A 253 -11.62 22.15 25.04
CA GLN A 253 -11.79 20.77 25.49
C GLN A 253 -10.62 19.90 25.02
N ASN A 254 -10.51 18.70 25.59
CA ASN A 254 -9.56 17.67 25.23
C ASN A 254 -10.16 16.26 25.36
N SER A 255 -9.37 15.23 25.03
CA SER A 255 -9.78 13.83 25.10
C SER A 255 -10.27 13.37 26.49
N ARG A 256 -9.73 13.92 27.59
CA ARG A 256 -10.15 13.58 28.96
C ARG A 256 -11.54 14.13 29.27
N ASP A 257 -11.85 15.34 28.80
CA ASP A 257 -13.20 15.91 28.97
C ASP A 257 -14.24 15.02 28.28
N PHE A 258 -13.92 14.54 27.07
CA PHE A 258 -14.77 13.58 26.36
C PHE A 258 -14.92 12.24 27.08
N GLN A 259 -13.84 11.72 27.70
CA GLN A 259 -13.91 10.53 28.56
C GLN A 259 -14.84 10.75 29.75
N THR A 260 -14.77 11.91 30.42
CA THR A 260 -15.70 12.27 31.51
C THR A 260 -17.15 12.26 31.03
N TYR A 261 -17.44 12.87 29.87
CA TYR A 261 -18.79 12.89 29.33
C TYR A 261 -19.31 11.51 28.91
N LEU A 262 -18.45 10.57 28.54
CA LEU A 262 -18.85 9.18 28.28
C LEU A 262 -19.13 8.43 29.58
N ASN A 263 -18.28 8.58 30.60
CA ASN A 263 -18.45 7.94 31.90
C ASN A 263 -19.77 8.36 32.59
N GLU A 264 -20.26 9.57 32.34
CA GLU A 264 -21.56 10.00 32.86
C GLU A 264 -22.77 9.30 32.18
N GLN A 265 -22.56 8.65 31.02
CA GLN A 265 -23.62 7.99 30.25
C GLN A 265 -23.68 6.47 30.45
N THR A 266 -22.73 5.88 31.19
CA THR A 266 -22.59 4.42 31.30
C THR A 266 -21.87 3.99 32.57
N ASP A 267 -22.27 2.85 33.13
CA ASP A 267 -21.54 2.18 34.22
C ASP A 267 -20.48 1.18 33.72
N LYS A 268 -20.40 0.95 32.40
CA LYS A 268 -19.38 0.07 31.80
C LYS A 268 -18.02 0.73 31.81
N GLU A 269 -16.98 -0.06 32.05
CA GLU A 269 -15.58 0.38 31.96
C GLU A 269 -15.19 0.73 30.51
N ILE A 270 -14.71 1.96 30.31
CA ILE A 270 -14.27 2.48 29.00
C ILE A 270 -12.80 2.90 28.96
N ASP A 271 -12.06 2.75 30.06
CA ASP A 271 -10.66 3.18 30.15
C ASP A 271 -9.79 2.50 29.10
N TRP A 272 -10.12 1.27 28.69
CA TRP A 272 -9.47 0.58 27.59
C TRP A 272 -9.41 1.38 26.27
N PHE A 273 -10.41 2.23 26.03
CA PHE A 273 -10.47 3.06 24.83
C PHE A 273 -9.43 4.18 24.89
N PHE A 274 -9.37 4.87 26.03
CA PHE A 274 -8.51 6.03 26.25
C PHE A 274 -7.07 5.65 26.61
N ASP A 275 -6.86 4.51 27.28
CA ASP A 275 -5.56 4.04 27.72
C ASP A 275 -4.85 3.17 26.69
N TYR A 276 -5.60 2.52 25.80
CA TYR A 276 -5.05 1.62 24.79
C TYR A 276 -5.50 1.96 23.37
N PHE A 277 -6.80 1.98 23.06
CA PHE A 277 -7.24 2.07 21.65
C PHE A 277 -6.74 3.33 20.93
N ILE A 278 -6.82 4.50 21.58
CA ILE A 278 -6.40 5.78 20.98
C ILE A 278 -4.93 6.13 21.19
N THR A 279 -4.26 5.53 22.18
CA THR A 279 -2.87 5.85 22.56
C THR A 279 -1.85 4.85 22.01
N ARG A 280 -2.31 3.72 21.47
CA ARG A 280 -1.47 2.60 21.01
C ARG A 280 -1.61 2.38 19.50
N HIS A 281 -0.51 1.95 18.88
CA HIS A 281 -0.45 1.58 17.46
C HIS A 281 -0.39 0.06 17.25
N GLU A 282 -0.28 -0.70 18.34
CA GLU A 282 -0.18 -2.14 18.34
C GLU A 282 -1.44 -2.79 17.74
N ARG A 283 -1.25 -3.97 17.18
CA ARG A 283 -2.26 -4.65 16.40
C ARG A 283 -3.28 -5.31 17.32
N LEU A 284 -4.54 -4.90 17.15
CA LEU A 284 -5.69 -5.67 17.63
C LEU A 284 -5.83 -6.96 16.83
N ASP A 285 -5.84 -8.09 17.51
CA ASP A 285 -5.94 -9.44 16.95
C ASP A 285 -6.29 -10.47 18.04
N TRP A 286 -7.31 -11.29 17.80
CA TRP A 286 -7.69 -12.37 18.70
C TRP A 286 -7.67 -13.71 17.98
N LYS A 287 -7.63 -14.79 18.77
CA LYS A 287 -7.66 -16.14 18.24
C LYS A 287 -8.51 -17.06 19.11
N LEU A 288 -9.49 -17.71 18.50
CA LEU A 288 -10.13 -18.87 19.12
C LEU A 288 -9.14 -20.04 19.14
N ARG A 289 -8.59 -20.35 20.32
CA ARG A 289 -7.53 -21.35 20.49
C ARG A 289 -8.12 -22.77 20.52
N ASN A 290 -9.00 -23.03 21.48
CA ASN A 290 -9.61 -24.33 21.71
C ASN A 290 -11.12 -24.23 21.94
N ILE A 291 -11.84 -25.31 21.64
CA ILE A 291 -13.24 -25.48 22.02
C ILE A 291 -13.41 -26.88 22.62
N GLU A 292 -13.89 -26.94 23.86
CA GLU A 292 -14.21 -28.17 24.57
C GLU A 292 -15.73 -28.31 24.66
N LYS A 293 -16.25 -29.45 24.19
CA LYS A 293 -17.68 -29.66 24.03
C LYS A 293 -18.16 -30.62 25.11
N TYR A 294 -19.03 -30.15 25.99
CA TYR A 294 -19.70 -30.95 27.00
C TYR A 294 -21.17 -31.17 26.60
N LYS A 295 -21.89 -31.97 27.39
CA LYS A 295 -23.29 -32.30 27.13
C LYS A 295 -24.21 -31.07 27.19
N ASP A 296 -23.96 -30.18 28.14
CA ASP A 296 -24.78 -29.01 28.48
C ASP A 296 -24.10 -27.67 28.16
N SER A 297 -22.79 -27.68 27.89
CA SER A 297 -21.98 -26.47 27.73
C SER A 297 -20.88 -26.63 26.68
N VAL A 298 -20.31 -25.50 26.28
CA VAL A 298 -19.14 -25.39 25.41
C VAL A 298 -18.17 -24.42 26.07
N ILE A 299 -16.96 -24.88 26.39
CA ILE A 299 -15.89 -24.03 26.91
C ILE A 299 -15.06 -23.54 25.72
N VAL A 300 -14.89 -22.23 25.62
CA VAL A 300 -14.18 -21.56 24.53
C VAL A 300 -12.97 -20.84 25.08
N THR A 301 -11.78 -21.23 24.65
CA THR A 301 -10.53 -20.55 25.01
C THR A 301 -10.16 -19.54 23.93
N ILE A 302 -10.00 -18.28 24.34
CA ILE A 302 -9.69 -17.14 23.47
C ILE A 302 -8.33 -16.60 23.87
N LYS A 303 -7.46 -16.42 22.87
CA LYS A 303 -6.16 -15.79 23.03
C LYS A 303 -6.20 -14.36 22.49
N ASN A 304 -5.84 -13.39 23.33
CA ASN A 304 -5.60 -12.02 22.92
C ASN A 304 -4.15 -11.86 22.46
N LYS A 305 -3.94 -11.53 21.18
CA LYS A 305 -2.60 -11.31 20.58
C LYS A 305 -2.19 -9.83 20.61
N SER A 306 -3.07 -8.95 21.09
CA SER A 306 -2.92 -7.49 21.10
C SER A 306 -2.20 -6.94 22.33
N VAL A 307 -1.81 -7.80 23.28
CA VAL A 307 -1.14 -7.49 24.57
C VAL A 307 -1.85 -6.51 25.52
N TYR A 308 -2.97 -5.89 25.11
CA TYR A 308 -3.78 -4.97 25.91
C TYR A 308 -5.18 -5.53 26.20
N PRO A 309 -5.75 -5.27 27.39
CA PRO A 309 -7.08 -5.75 27.78
C PRO A 309 -8.17 -4.91 27.11
N ILE A 310 -8.47 -5.20 25.85
CA ILE A 310 -9.56 -4.56 25.08
C ILE A 310 -10.73 -5.56 24.98
N PRO A 311 -11.98 -5.14 25.28
CA PRO A 311 -13.15 -6.01 25.17
C PRO A 311 -13.33 -6.59 23.76
N ILE A 312 -14.03 -7.71 23.63
CA ILE A 312 -14.34 -8.29 22.32
C ILE A 312 -15.70 -8.98 22.34
N PRO A 313 -16.53 -8.86 21.28
CA PRO A 313 -17.79 -9.57 21.24
C PRO A 313 -17.57 -11.00 20.74
N ILE A 314 -18.22 -11.96 21.40
CA ILE A 314 -18.30 -13.36 20.97
C ILE A 314 -19.71 -13.68 20.49
N TYR A 315 -19.76 -14.51 19.46
CA TYR A 315 -20.96 -14.90 18.75
C TYR A 315 -21.06 -16.42 18.68
N ALA A 316 -22.28 -16.92 18.78
CA ALA A 316 -22.63 -18.25 18.31
C ALA A 316 -23.50 -18.11 17.07
N LEU A 317 -23.15 -18.86 16.02
CA LEU A 317 -23.81 -18.78 14.72
C LEU A 317 -24.48 -20.11 14.36
N LYS A 318 -25.64 -20.01 13.73
CA LYS A 318 -26.21 -21.09 12.92
C LYS A 318 -25.98 -20.74 11.46
N ASN A 319 -25.03 -21.42 10.82
CA ASN A 319 -24.53 -21.03 9.49
C ASN A 319 -24.00 -19.59 9.57
N ASP A 320 -24.70 -18.63 8.96
CA ASP A 320 -24.30 -17.22 8.87
C ASP A 320 -25.25 -16.31 9.69
N SER A 321 -26.19 -16.91 10.43
CA SER A 321 -27.14 -16.19 11.30
C SER A 321 -26.69 -16.19 12.76
N ILE A 322 -26.67 -15.01 13.37
CA ILE A 322 -26.36 -14.84 14.80
C ILE A 322 -27.49 -15.41 15.65
N VAL A 323 -27.15 -16.32 16.57
CA VAL A 323 -28.09 -16.84 17.58
C VAL A 323 -27.76 -16.40 19.00
N TYR A 324 -26.55 -15.89 19.23
CA TYR A 324 -26.04 -15.40 20.51
C TYR A 324 -24.97 -14.33 20.26
N LYS A 325 -24.97 -13.25 21.06
CA LYS A 325 -23.93 -12.20 21.11
C LYS A 325 -23.69 -11.85 22.58
N GLU A 326 -22.44 -11.78 22.99
CA GLU A 326 -22.03 -11.32 24.32
C GLU A 326 -20.71 -10.56 24.24
N TRP A 327 -20.54 -9.54 25.07
CA TRP A 327 -19.29 -8.81 25.23
C TRP A 327 -18.43 -9.45 26.32
N ILE A 328 -17.19 -9.78 25.98
CA ILE A 328 -16.18 -10.25 26.93
C ILE A 328 -15.35 -9.06 27.35
N ASN A 329 -15.21 -8.84 28.66
CA ASN A 329 -14.33 -7.81 29.21
C ASN A 329 -12.88 -8.00 28.74
N GLY A 330 -12.11 -6.91 28.70
CA GLY A 330 -10.72 -6.96 28.28
C GLY A 330 -9.86 -7.89 29.15
N PHE A 331 -8.99 -8.68 28.51
CA PHE A 331 -8.09 -9.61 29.20
C PHE A 331 -6.71 -9.65 28.53
N ILE A 332 -5.67 -10.01 29.29
CA ILE A 332 -4.30 -10.19 28.79
C ILE A 332 -4.00 -11.70 28.69
N GLY A 333 -3.37 -12.12 27.59
CA GLY A 333 -3.04 -13.53 27.38
C GLY A 333 -4.24 -14.34 26.93
N ASP A 334 -4.59 -15.38 27.67
CA ASP A 334 -5.68 -16.29 27.33
C ASP A 334 -6.81 -16.17 28.38
N THR A 335 -8.06 -16.24 27.93
CA THR A 335 -9.24 -16.39 28.80
C THR A 335 -10.07 -17.57 28.33
N SER A 336 -10.92 -18.10 29.21
CA SER A 336 -11.92 -19.11 28.85
C SER A 336 -13.30 -18.69 29.32
N ILE A 337 -14.28 -18.85 28.44
CA ILE A 337 -15.69 -18.61 28.76
C ILE A 337 -16.49 -19.89 28.58
N THR A 338 -17.56 -20.02 29.34
CA THR A 338 -18.46 -21.18 29.27
C THR A 338 -19.80 -20.75 28.70
N LEU A 339 -20.14 -21.26 27.52
CA LEU A 339 -21.41 -21.01 26.85
C LEU A 339 -22.35 -22.19 27.10
N SER A 340 -23.50 -21.97 27.72
CA SER A 340 -24.53 -23.01 27.84
C SER A 340 -25.10 -23.36 26.47
N ARG A 341 -25.26 -24.65 26.16
CA ARG A 341 -25.89 -25.11 24.91
C ARG A 341 -27.31 -24.56 24.72
N LYS A 342 -28.03 -24.33 25.82
CA LYS A 342 -29.36 -23.72 25.81
C LYS A 342 -29.29 -22.24 25.39
N ALA A 343 -28.26 -21.51 25.81
CA ALA A 343 -28.07 -20.10 25.46
C ALA A 343 -27.69 -19.92 23.98
N ILE A 344 -26.90 -20.83 23.43
CA ILE A 344 -26.48 -20.81 22.01
C ILE A 344 -27.42 -21.59 21.08
N GLN A 345 -28.68 -21.74 21.49
CA GLN A 345 -29.73 -22.35 20.69
C GLN A 345 -30.84 -21.33 20.45
N ASN A 346 -31.17 -21.13 19.17
CA ASN A 346 -32.32 -20.34 18.79
C ASN A 346 -33.53 -21.25 18.53
N LYS A 347 -34.72 -20.87 19.00
CA LYS A 347 -35.94 -21.66 18.85
C LYS A 347 -36.31 -21.93 17.37
N LYS A 348 -36.01 -21.00 16.46
CA LYS A 348 -36.32 -21.07 15.03
C LYS A 348 -35.16 -21.65 14.21
N LEU A 349 -33.94 -21.20 14.47
CA LEU A 349 -32.75 -21.57 13.67
C LEU A 349 -32.07 -22.87 14.16
N GLY A 350 -32.37 -23.30 15.39
CA GLY A 350 -31.76 -24.47 16.03
C GLY A 350 -30.44 -24.15 16.74
N ALA A 351 -29.69 -25.21 17.06
CA ALA A 351 -28.42 -25.10 17.79
C ALA A 351 -27.30 -24.54 16.90
N ALA A 352 -26.49 -23.64 17.47
CA ALA A 352 -25.30 -23.08 16.82
C ALA A 352 -24.36 -24.18 16.31
N ASN A 353 -23.74 -23.93 15.15
CA ASN A 353 -22.74 -24.82 14.56
C ASN A 353 -21.34 -24.18 14.45
N ARG A 354 -21.19 -22.89 14.82
CA ARG A 354 -19.92 -22.16 14.84
C ARG A 354 -19.88 -21.20 16.03
N ILE A 355 -18.68 -20.98 16.56
CA ILE A 355 -18.36 -19.90 17.48
C ILE A 355 -17.39 -18.95 16.77
N VAL A 356 -17.64 -17.65 16.92
CA VAL A 356 -16.87 -16.60 16.25
C VAL A 356 -16.65 -15.44 17.22
N VAL A 357 -15.48 -14.81 17.19
CA VAL A 357 -15.26 -13.52 17.85
C VAL A 357 -15.28 -12.40 16.80
N ASN A 358 -15.85 -11.24 17.14
CA ASN A 358 -15.92 -10.08 16.25
C ASN A 358 -16.51 -10.41 14.85
N TYR A 359 -17.63 -11.14 14.82
CA TYR A 359 -18.28 -11.59 13.58
C TYR A 359 -18.78 -10.43 12.70
N GLU A 360 -19.27 -9.36 13.32
CA GLU A 360 -19.75 -8.15 12.63
C GLU A 360 -18.59 -7.25 12.14
N GLU A 361 -17.33 -7.63 12.39
CA GLU A 361 -16.11 -6.93 11.97
C GLU A 361 -16.00 -5.46 12.41
N ILE A 362 -16.70 -5.08 13.48
CA ILE A 362 -16.67 -3.73 14.07
C ILE A 362 -15.24 -3.36 14.49
N ILE A 363 -14.46 -4.34 14.97
CA ILE A 363 -13.08 -4.15 15.36
C ILE A 363 -12.16 -4.53 14.17
N PRO A 364 -11.38 -3.59 13.61
CA PRO A 364 -10.50 -3.88 12.48
C PRO A 364 -9.26 -4.66 12.93
N GLU A 365 -9.35 -5.98 12.85
CA GLU A 365 -8.31 -6.91 13.28
C GLU A 365 -7.19 -7.12 12.26
N PHE A 366 -6.00 -7.44 12.76
CA PHE A 366 -4.90 -7.82 11.89
C PHE A 366 -5.07 -9.20 11.27
N ASN A 367 -5.77 -10.15 11.88
CA ASN A 367 -5.99 -11.46 11.26
C ASN A 367 -7.35 -12.05 11.63
N PRO A 368 -8.45 -11.55 11.04
CA PRO A 368 -9.81 -12.03 11.35
C PRO A 368 -10.03 -13.53 11.05
N ARG A 369 -9.13 -14.17 10.30
CA ARG A 369 -9.13 -15.63 10.05
C ARG A 369 -8.91 -16.47 11.31
N ASP A 370 -8.34 -15.89 12.36
CA ASP A 370 -8.10 -16.57 13.64
C ASP A 370 -9.39 -16.62 14.51
N ASN A 371 -10.48 -15.98 14.06
CA ASN A 371 -11.69 -15.78 14.84
C ASN A 371 -12.70 -16.92 14.79
N TYR A 372 -12.51 -17.93 13.94
CA TYR A 372 -13.54 -18.91 13.62
C TYR A 372 -13.22 -20.31 14.15
N LYS A 373 -14.20 -20.95 14.80
CA LYS A 373 -14.16 -22.37 15.17
C LYS A 373 -15.49 -23.07 14.92
N THR A 374 -15.41 -24.28 14.37
CA THR A 374 -16.60 -25.11 14.10
C THR A 374 -17.01 -25.95 15.31
N LEU A 375 -18.32 -26.01 15.58
CA LEU A 375 -18.90 -26.95 16.54
C LEU A 375 -19.27 -28.29 15.89
N LYS A 376 -19.16 -28.41 14.56
CA LYS A 376 -19.39 -29.67 13.83
C LYS A 376 -18.37 -30.75 14.26
N PRO A 377 -18.72 -32.04 14.16
CA PRO A 377 -17.79 -33.14 14.40
C PRO A 377 -16.70 -33.18 13.31
N PHE A 378 -15.60 -33.87 13.61
CA PHE A 378 -14.55 -34.18 12.64
C PHE A 378 -15.16 -34.97 11.45
N PRO A 379 -14.75 -34.74 10.18
CA PRO A 379 -13.63 -33.93 9.70
C PRO A 379 -13.99 -32.49 9.27
N ALA A 380 -14.79 -31.75 10.05
CA ALA A 380 -15.10 -30.36 9.71
C ALA A 380 -13.90 -29.40 9.87
N PHE A 381 -13.56 -28.69 8.81
CA PHE A 381 -12.59 -27.58 8.86
C PHE A 381 -13.23 -26.32 9.46
N ASN A 382 -12.46 -25.53 10.22
CA ASN A 382 -12.94 -24.25 10.75
C ASN A 382 -13.29 -23.24 9.65
N ARG A 383 -12.56 -23.30 8.52
CA ARG A 383 -12.72 -22.45 7.34
C ARG A 383 -12.62 -23.31 6.09
N PRO A 384 -13.72 -23.55 5.35
CA PRO A 384 -13.70 -24.39 4.16
C PRO A 384 -12.84 -23.78 3.04
N LEU A 385 -12.29 -24.63 2.18
CA LEU A 385 -11.51 -24.21 1.00
C LEU A 385 -12.43 -23.59 -0.05
N GLU A 386 -11.95 -22.54 -0.70
CA GLU A 386 -12.69 -21.83 -1.76
C GLU A 386 -11.73 -21.45 -2.89
N PHE A 387 -12.07 -21.79 -4.13
CA PHE A 387 -11.34 -21.35 -5.32
C PHE A 387 -12.05 -20.15 -5.93
N ARG A 388 -11.28 -19.11 -6.27
CA ARG A 388 -11.81 -17.89 -6.88
C ARG A 388 -10.97 -17.45 -8.06
N LEU A 389 -11.63 -16.90 -9.07
CA LEU A 389 -10.96 -16.28 -10.21
C LEU A 389 -10.55 -14.85 -9.87
N PHE A 390 -9.32 -14.49 -10.22
CA PHE A 390 -8.70 -13.18 -10.00
C PHE A 390 -8.61 -12.77 -8.53
N LYS A 391 -7.99 -11.61 -8.30
CA LYS A 391 -7.68 -11.09 -6.97
C LYS A 391 -8.91 -10.39 -6.37
N ASP A 392 -9.19 -10.63 -5.10
CA ASP A 392 -10.32 -10.04 -4.38
C ASP A 392 -9.92 -9.56 -2.97
N ILE A 393 -10.85 -8.93 -2.25
CA ILE A 393 -10.74 -8.74 -0.79
C ILE A 393 -10.82 -10.09 -0.07
N GLU A 394 -10.24 -10.13 1.13
CA GLU A 394 -10.18 -11.35 1.95
C GLU A 394 -11.55 -11.68 2.54
N ASP A 395 -11.96 -12.93 2.37
CA ASP A 395 -13.03 -13.55 3.16
C ASP A 395 -12.40 -14.26 4.37
N PRO A 396 -12.62 -13.78 5.61
CA PRO A 396 -12.03 -14.42 6.78
C PRO A 396 -12.70 -15.76 7.13
N GLU A 397 -13.87 -16.07 6.58
CA GLU A 397 -14.57 -17.33 6.81
C GLU A 397 -14.04 -18.48 5.94
N LYS A 398 -13.37 -18.16 4.84
CA LYS A 398 -12.91 -19.13 3.84
C LYS A 398 -11.39 -19.21 3.80
N SER A 399 -10.90 -20.34 3.30
CA SER A 399 -9.50 -20.55 2.95
C SER A 399 -9.37 -20.41 1.42
N GLN A 400 -9.18 -19.17 0.97
CA GLN A 400 -9.25 -18.80 -0.44
C GLN A 400 -7.97 -19.12 -1.22
N ILE A 401 -8.14 -19.66 -2.42
CA ILE A 401 -7.11 -19.88 -3.44
C ILE A 401 -7.53 -19.12 -4.70
N PHE A 402 -6.75 -18.13 -5.08
CA PHE A 402 -7.01 -17.34 -6.28
C PHE A 402 -6.34 -17.95 -7.49
N LEU A 403 -7.04 -17.89 -8.62
CA LEU A 403 -6.63 -18.41 -9.92
C LEU A 403 -6.71 -17.28 -10.96
N MET A 404 -5.65 -17.06 -11.73
CA MET A 404 -5.70 -16.16 -12.89
C MET A 404 -4.90 -16.77 -14.06
N PRO A 405 -5.19 -16.43 -15.32
CA PRO A 405 -4.30 -16.70 -16.43
C PRO A 405 -2.92 -16.06 -16.18
N ASP A 406 -1.84 -16.79 -16.50
CA ASP A 406 -0.46 -16.29 -16.45
C ASP A 406 0.15 -16.53 -17.82
N ILE A 407 0.58 -15.45 -18.49
CA ILE A 407 1.19 -15.50 -19.80
C ILE A 407 2.54 -14.79 -19.70
N THR A 408 3.61 -15.52 -19.98
CA THR A 408 4.96 -14.96 -20.05
C THR A 408 5.56 -15.24 -21.42
N PHE A 409 6.62 -14.50 -21.76
CA PHE A 409 7.30 -14.67 -23.05
C PHE A 409 8.81 -14.74 -22.83
N ASN A 410 9.44 -15.72 -23.46
CA ASN A 410 10.86 -15.71 -23.79
C ASN A 410 11.02 -16.39 -25.16
N ILE A 411 12.10 -16.11 -25.87
CA ILE A 411 12.25 -16.55 -27.27
C ILE A 411 12.24 -18.08 -27.43
N TYR A 412 12.82 -18.81 -26.46
CA TYR A 412 12.97 -20.27 -26.52
C TYR A 412 11.68 -21.02 -26.16
N ASP A 413 10.92 -20.54 -25.18
CA ASP A 413 9.62 -21.11 -24.82
C ASP A 413 8.47 -20.54 -25.67
N GLY A 414 8.68 -19.42 -26.37
CA GLY A 414 7.63 -18.66 -27.03
C GLY A 414 6.68 -18.04 -26.01
N LEU A 415 5.38 -18.16 -26.26
CA LEU A 415 4.37 -17.80 -25.27
C LEU A 415 4.24 -18.96 -24.27
N ALA A 416 4.66 -18.74 -23.03
CA ALA A 416 4.37 -19.66 -21.95
C ALA A 416 2.98 -19.34 -21.40
N ILE A 417 2.00 -20.18 -21.75
CA ILE A 417 0.59 -20.00 -21.40
C ILE A 417 0.25 -20.95 -20.25
N GLY A 418 -0.26 -20.37 -19.16
CA GLY A 418 -0.51 -21.13 -17.95
C GLY A 418 -1.52 -20.49 -17.03
N SER A 419 -1.46 -20.92 -15.77
CA SER A 419 -2.31 -20.40 -14.72
C SER A 419 -1.50 -20.12 -13.46
N ARG A 420 -1.95 -19.14 -12.69
CA ARG A 420 -1.33 -18.76 -11.42
C ARG A 420 -2.28 -19.05 -10.27
N PHE A 421 -1.84 -19.90 -9.35
CA PHE A 421 -2.49 -20.20 -8.07
C PHE A 421 -1.78 -19.46 -6.94
N TYR A 422 -2.50 -18.63 -6.19
CA TYR A 422 -1.89 -17.76 -5.18
C TYR A 422 -2.92 -17.36 -4.11
N ASN A 423 -2.45 -16.86 -2.97
CA ASN A 423 -3.30 -16.39 -1.87
C ASN A 423 -3.15 -14.87 -1.58
N GLY A 424 -2.65 -14.11 -2.55
CA GLY A 424 -2.43 -12.69 -2.40
C GLY A 424 -3.73 -11.90 -2.58
N ASN A 425 -4.11 -11.08 -1.61
CA ASN A 425 -5.32 -10.25 -1.62
C ASN A 425 -4.97 -8.77 -1.79
N LEU A 426 -5.98 -7.90 -1.91
CA LEU A 426 -5.74 -6.45 -2.02
C LEU A 426 -4.91 -5.92 -0.84
N LEU A 427 -5.17 -6.42 0.37
CA LEU A 427 -4.31 -6.19 1.53
C LEU A 427 -3.17 -7.22 1.62
N SER A 428 -1.98 -6.75 1.97
CA SER A 428 -0.80 -7.60 2.12
C SER A 428 -0.99 -8.61 3.27
N LYS A 429 -0.60 -9.87 3.02
CA LYS A 429 -0.61 -10.96 4.00
C LYS A 429 0.83 -11.31 4.43
N PRO A 430 1.04 -11.69 5.70
CA PRO A 430 2.32 -12.23 6.16
C PRO A 430 2.79 -13.43 5.33
N PHE A 431 1.97 -14.46 5.21
CA PHE A 431 2.27 -15.65 4.41
C PHE A 431 1.69 -15.51 3.00
N ARG A 432 2.54 -15.65 1.99
CA ARG A 432 2.15 -15.65 0.58
C ARG A 432 2.76 -16.83 -0.15
N TYR A 433 1.96 -17.45 -1.01
CA TYR A 433 2.44 -18.41 -2.00
C TYR A 433 1.99 -18.00 -3.41
N SER A 434 2.74 -18.45 -4.41
CA SER A 434 2.41 -18.33 -5.83
C SER A 434 2.96 -19.55 -6.57
N ILE A 435 2.11 -20.25 -7.30
CA ILE A 435 2.44 -21.41 -8.12
C ILE A 435 1.97 -21.10 -9.53
N LYS A 436 2.87 -21.18 -10.51
CA LYS A 436 2.66 -20.74 -11.89
C LYS A 436 3.07 -21.82 -12.90
N PRO A 437 2.30 -22.90 -13.07
CA PRO A 437 2.53 -23.85 -14.16
C PRO A 437 2.13 -23.21 -15.50
N ALA A 438 2.98 -23.37 -16.51
CA ALA A 438 2.73 -22.92 -17.87
C ALA A 438 3.32 -23.89 -18.89
N TYR A 439 2.77 -23.88 -20.10
CA TYR A 439 3.26 -24.66 -21.23
C TYR A 439 3.90 -23.71 -22.24
N GLY A 440 5.17 -23.95 -22.59
CA GLY A 440 5.89 -23.18 -23.61
C GLY A 440 5.43 -23.62 -25.01
N THR A 441 4.88 -22.70 -25.80
CA THR A 441 4.38 -23.01 -27.15
C THR A 441 5.47 -23.44 -28.12
N ASN A 442 6.69 -22.89 -27.98
CA ASN A 442 7.81 -23.21 -28.88
C ASN A 442 8.59 -24.43 -28.40
N SER A 443 8.93 -24.48 -27.11
CA SER A 443 9.72 -25.58 -26.54
C SER A 443 8.91 -26.86 -26.30
N GLY A 444 7.58 -26.76 -26.19
CA GLY A 444 6.71 -27.89 -25.85
C GLY A 444 6.88 -28.41 -24.41
N LYS A 445 7.57 -27.66 -23.54
CA LYS A 445 7.93 -28.08 -22.17
C LYS A 445 7.02 -27.45 -21.12
N LEU A 446 6.90 -28.13 -19.97
CA LEU A 446 6.32 -27.55 -18.75
C LEU A 446 7.34 -26.58 -18.13
N VAL A 447 6.98 -25.30 -18.08
CA VAL A 447 7.78 -24.22 -17.51
C VAL A 447 7.00 -23.50 -16.41
N GLY A 448 7.69 -22.72 -15.59
CA GLY A 448 6.99 -21.99 -14.54
C GLY A 448 7.80 -21.72 -13.28
N SER A 449 7.08 -21.34 -12.23
CA SER A 449 7.69 -21.03 -10.94
C SER A 449 6.79 -21.32 -9.75
N ILE A 450 7.42 -21.63 -8.62
CA ILE A 450 6.82 -21.69 -7.30
C ILE A 450 7.54 -20.71 -6.38
N GLY A 451 6.79 -20.02 -5.52
CA GLY A 451 7.33 -19.11 -4.52
C GLY A 451 6.53 -19.18 -3.24
N LEU A 452 7.23 -19.30 -2.12
CA LEU A 452 6.73 -19.25 -0.76
C LEU A 452 7.45 -18.12 -0.03
N SER A 453 6.71 -17.27 0.68
CA SER A 453 7.29 -16.20 1.47
C SER A 453 6.51 -15.94 2.74
N TYR A 454 7.23 -15.59 3.79
CA TYR A 454 6.65 -15.11 5.03
C TYR A 454 7.28 -13.76 5.40
N GLU A 455 6.43 -12.79 5.71
CA GLU A 455 6.80 -11.50 6.26
C GLU A 455 6.41 -11.48 7.74
N HIS A 456 7.40 -11.34 8.61
CA HIS A 456 7.24 -11.16 10.04
C HIS A 456 7.45 -9.68 10.40
N PRO A 457 6.38 -8.89 10.54
CA PRO A 457 6.49 -7.48 10.85
C PRO A 457 6.52 -7.22 12.37
N PHE A 458 7.59 -6.60 12.86
CA PHE A 458 7.81 -6.23 14.26
C PHE A 458 7.11 -4.91 14.61
N GLN A 459 6.45 -4.84 15.77
CA GLN A 459 5.65 -3.68 16.16
C GLN A 459 6.37 -2.71 17.11
N ASP A 460 7.43 -3.16 17.77
CA ASP A 460 8.22 -2.32 18.66
C ASP A 460 8.93 -1.22 17.87
N ARG A 461 8.56 0.03 18.15
CA ARG A 461 9.06 1.23 17.48
C ARG A 461 10.40 1.70 18.04
N ASN A 462 10.85 1.16 19.17
CA ASN A 462 12.17 1.46 19.72
C ASN A 462 13.28 0.68 18.99
N ASN A 463 12.91 -0.41 18.30
CA ASN A 463 13.80 -1.13 17.41
C ASN A 463 13.72 -0.58 15.97
N SER A 464 14.87 -0.42 15.30
CA SER A 464 14.92 -0.04 13.89
C SER A 464 14.50 -1.17 12.96
N LEU A 465 14.67 -2.44 13.38
CA LEU A 465 14.21 -3.62 12.65
C LEU A 465 12.68 -3.69 12.68
N PHE A 466 12.05 -3.41 11.54
CA PHE A 466 10.58 -3.37 11.46
C PHE A 466 9.98 -4.57 10.73
N SER A 467 10.78 -5.32 9.97
CA SER A 467 10.34 -6.58 9.40
C SER A 467 11.49 -7.54 9.10
N MET A 468 11.22 -8.81 9.28
CA MET A 468 12.04 -9.92 8.79
C MET A 468 11.23 -10.67 7.73
N ARG A 469 11.82 -10.90 6.56
CA ARG A 469 11.19 -11.62 5.47
C ARG A 469 12.05 -12.81 5.09
N TYR A 470 11.43 -13.95 4.84
CA TYR A 470 12.14 -15.14 4.36
C TYR A 470 11.26 -15.92 3.42
N GLY A 471 11.89 -16.74 2.58
CA GLY A 471 11.15 -17.50 1.59
C GLY A 471 12.01 -18.47 0.81
N LEU A 472 11.29 -19.27 0.04
CA LEU A 472 11.83 -20.25 -0.91
C LEU A 472 11.18 -19.99 -2.26
N SER A 473 11.94 -20.13 -3.33
CA SER A 473 11.42 -20.06 -4.69
C SER A 473 12.14 -21.07 -5.57
N ALA A 474 11.43 -21.65 -6.51
CA ALA A 474 12.02 -22.43 -7.58
C ALA A 474 11.39 -22.06 -8.92
N ASN A 475 12.16 -22.15 -9.99
CA ASN A 475 11.65 -21.95 -11.34
C ASN A 475 12.38 -22.82 -12.36
N GLN A 476 11.76 -23.00 -13.51
CA GLN A 476 12.30 -23.72 -14.65
C GLN A 476 11.80 -23.07 -15.94
N PHE A 477 12.71 -22.73 -16.84
CA PHE A 477 12.42 -22.16 -18.16
C PHE A 477 13.50 -22.58 -19.16
N SER A 478 13.23 -22.41 -20.45
CA SER A 478 14.25 -22.63 -21.48
C SER A 478 15.22 -21.44 -21.53
N TYR A 479 16.52 -21.73 -21.63
CA TYR A 479 17.56 -20.70 -21.82
C TYR A 479 18.21 -20.75 -23.20
N ALA A 480 18.00 -21.84 -23.93
CA ALA A 480 18.41 -22.06 -25.31
C ALA A 480 17.42 -23.06 -25.95
N PRO A 481 17.43 -23.27 -27.28
CA PRO A 481 16.58 -24.26 -27.93
C PRO A 481 16.73 -25.63 -27.26
N ASP A 482 15.62 -26.22 -26.84
CA ASP A 482 15.55 -27.53 -26.15
C ASP A 482 16.37 -27.69 -24.86
N LEU A 483 16.86 -26.60 -24.24
CA LEU A 483 17.64 -26.66 -22.98
C LEU A 483 16.96 -25.88 -21.85
N LEU A 484 16.64 -26.55 -20.75
CA LEU A 484 16.07 -25.93 -19.56
C LEU A 484 17.16 -25.57 -18.55
N TYR A 485 16.91 -24.50 -17.80
CA TYR A 485 17.54 -24.32 -16.50
C TYR A 485 16.51 -24.57 -15.39
N ARG A 486 17.00 -25.02 -14.24
CA ARG A 486 16.25 -25.22 -13.00
C ARG A 486 16.95 -24.44 -11.91
N ARG A 487 16.23 -23.51 -11.29
CA ARG A 487 16.79 -22.65 -10.24
C ARG A 487 16.01 -22.83 -8.97
N GLY A 488 16.72 -23.10 -7.87
CA GLY A 488 16.20 -23.03 -6.50
C GLY A 488 16.82 -21.85 -5.76
N SER A 489 16.04 -21.13 -4.96
CA SER A 489 16.57 -20.07 -4.12
C SER A 489 15.90 -20.03 -2.75
N ALA A 490 16.73 -19.90 -1.73
CA ALA A 490 16.32 -19.60 -0.36
C ALA A 490 16.85 -18.22 0.03
N TRP A 491 16.04 -17.42 0.70
CA TRP A 491 16.43 -16.06 1.06
C TRP A 491 15.87 -15.61 2.40
N LEU A 492 16.61 -14.71 3.05
CA LEU A 492 16.30 -14.07 4.32
C LEU A 492 16.66 -12.58 4.21
N SER A 493 15.81 -11.71 4.70
CA SER A 493 15.95 -10.25 4.61
C SER A 493 15.53 -9.61 5.93
N PHE A 494 16.44 -8.85 6.53
CA PHE A 494 16.16 -7.98 7.67
C PHE A 494 16.01 -6.55 7.16
N ASN A 495 14.88 -5.91 7.48
CA ASN A 495 14.55 -4.58 6.98
C ASN A 495 14.44 -3.59 8.13
N TYR A 496 15.17 -2.49 8.00
CA TYR A 496 15.30 -1.47 9.02
C TYR A 496 14.78 -0.12 8.53
N ARG A 497 14.22 0.66 9.46
CA ARG A 497 13.79 2.04 9.25
C ARG A 497 13.95 2.87 10.53
N PRO A 498 14.06 4.20 10.42
CA PRO A 498 14.04 5.08 11.60
C PRO A 498 12.70 5.03 12.36
N LYS A 499 12.72 5.49 13.61
CA LYS A 499 11.52 5.65 14.45
C LYS A 499 10.52 6.64 13.83
N ASP A 500 11.00 7.75 13.28
CA ASP A 500 10.16 8.68 12.51
C ASP A 500 9.78 8.05 11.16
N LEU A 501 8.51 7.68 11.04
CA LEU A 501 7.99 7.04 9.83
C LEU A 501 8.01 7.95 8.61
N ARG A 502 8.01 9.27 8.79
CA ARG A 502 8.06 10.25 7.69
C ARG A 502 9.41 10.26 6.98
N SER A 503 10.43 9.64 7.57
CA SER A 503 11.73 9.46 6.94
C SER A 503 11.66 8.38 5.85
N ASN A 504 12.15 8.73 4.66
CA ASN A 504 12.27 7.80 3.53
C ASN A 504 13.51 6.90 3.62
N LYS A 505 14.29 7.01 4.70
CA LYS A 505 15.47 6.16 4.93
C LYS A 505 15.07 4.71 5.15
N ARG A 506 15.65 3.79 4.39
CA ARG A 506 15.47 2.34 4.52
C ARG A 506 16.81 1.65 4.41
N GLN A 507 17.00 0.61 5.20
CA GLN A 507 18.14 -0.28 5.10
C GLN A 507 17.66 -1.72 5.03
N SER A 508 18.40 -2.58 4.35
CA SER A 508 18.13 -4.02 4.34
C SER A 508 19.42 -4.81 4.35
N LEU A 509 19.47 -5.87 5.14
CA LEU A 509 20.50 -6.90 5.08
C LEU A 509 19.87 -8.17 4.51
N ASN A 510 20.36 -8.63 3.36
CA ASN A 510 19.79 -9.76 2.64
C ASN A 510 20.81 -10.88 2.49
N PHE A 511 20.35 -12.09 2.76
CA PHE A 511 21.04 -13.34 2.57
C PHE A 511 20.25 -14.12 1.53
N ARG A 512 20.94 -14.68 0.53
CA ARG A 512 20.31 -15.46 -0.53
C ARG A 512 21.24 -16.57 -0.94
N ASN A 513 20.72 -17.78 -1.06
CA ASN A 513 21.40 -18.89 -1.69
C ASN A 513 20.66 -19.24 -2.99
N VAL A 514 21.39 -19.45 -4.08
CA VAL A 514 20.84 -19.76 -5.41
C VAL A 514 21.54 -21.00 -5.93
N PHE A 515 20.79 -22.07 -6.09
CA PHE A 515 21.20 -23.28 -6.77
C PHE A 515 20.70 -23.23 -8.20
N VAL A 516 21.58 -23.51 -9.16
CA VAL A 516 21.25 -23.56 -10.58
C VAL A 516 21.73 -24.89 -11.15
N GLN A 517 20.81 -25.57 -11.82
CA GLN A 517 21.06 -26.75 -12.63
C GLN A 517 20.67 -26.44 -14.07
N ARG A 518 21.48 -26.86 -15.04
CA ARG A 518 21.22 -26.63 -16.47
C ARG A 518 21.21 -27.96 -17.22
N ASP A 519 20.29 -28.09 -18.16
CA ASP A 519 20.39 -29.11 -19.20
C ASP A 519 21.64 -28.81 -20.04
N ARG A 520 22.24 -29.85 -20.62
CA ARG A 520 23.53 -29.78 -21.29
C ARG A 520 23.36 -29.95 -22.79
N ASN A 521 24.21 -29.30 -23.57
CA ASN A 521 24.27 -29.53 -25.01
C ASN A 521 25.35 -30.58 -25.28
N ASP A 522 24.95 -31.76 -25.77
CA ASP A 522 25.85 -32.87 -26.10
C ASP A 522 26.93 -32.48 -27.13
N GLU A 523 26.73 -31.40 -27.89
CA GLU A 523 27.69 -30.88 -28.88
C GLU A 523 28.71 -29.87 -28.31
N SER A 524 28.55 -29.43 -27.05
CA SER A 524 29.46 -28.47 -26.41
C SER A 524 30.53 -29.16 -25.58
N LEU A 525 31.81 -28.97 -25.94
CA LEU A 525 32.97 -29.53 -25.23
C LEU A 525 33.29 -28.80 -23.90
N GLU A 526 32.62 -27.68 -23.64
CA GLU A 526 32.86 -26.80 -22.50
C GLU A 526 31.55 -26.57 -21.73
N GLU A 527 31.17 -27.54 -20.90
CA GLU A 527 29.96 -27.42 -20.08
C GLU A 527 30.24 -26.71 -18.76
N ASP A 528 29.55 -25.59 -18.52
CA ASP A 528 29.48 -24.98 -17.20
C ASP A 528 28.80 -25.94 -16.21
N PRO A 529 29.37 -26.15 -15.00
CA PRO A 529 28.80 -27.08 -14.04
C PRO A 529 27.47 -26.58 -13.48
N ASP A 530 26.72 -27.46 -12.81
CA ASP A 530 25.73 -27.01 -11.84
C ASP A 530 26.44 -26.24 -10.73
N TYR A 531 25.90 -25.11 -10.31
CA TYR A 531 26.56 -24.25 -9.33
C TYR A 531 25.61 -23.76 -8.24
N ASN A 532 26.23 -23.38 -7.14
CA ASN A 532 25.56 -22.76 -6.01
C ASN A 532 26.25 -21.44 -5.68
N VAL A 533 25.47 -20.35 -5.63
CA VAL A 533 25.96 -19.03 -5.26
C VAL A 533 25.28 -18.57 -3.98
N PHE A 534 26.09 -18.35 -2.94
CA PHE A 534 25.65 -17.63 -1.76
C PHE A 534 25.94 -16.13 -1.92
N ALA A 535 24.91 -15.32 -1.72
CA ALA A 535 24.97 -13.87 -1.85
C ALA A 535 24.56 -13.18 -0.53
N LEU A 536 25.38 -12.23 -0.11
CA LEU A 536 25.11 -11.30 0.97
C LEU A 536 25.02 -9.89 0.39
N SER A 537 23.99 -9.12 0.75
CA SER A 537 23.92 -7.71 0.36
C SER A 537 23.38 -6.83 1.47
N PHE A 538 24.02 -5.67 1.64
CA PHE A 538 23.51 -4.56 2.42
C PHE A 538 23.07 -3.45 1.48
N ASN A 539 21.82 -3.01 1.61
CA ASN A 539 21.28 -1.88 0.85
C ASN A 539 20.90 -0.77 1.81
N GLN A 540 21.20 0.47 1.43
CA GLN A 540 20.69 1.67 2.08
C GLN A 540 20.12 2.62 1.05
N SER A 541 18.99 3.25 1.37
CA SER A 541 18.34 4.21 0.49
C SER A 541 17.65 5.32 1.28
N ASP A 542 17.60 6.51 0.70
CA ASP A 542 16.85 7.68 1.12
C ASP A 542 16.25 8.33 -0.13
N ARG A 543 15.02 7.89 -0.49
CA ARG A 543 14.37 8.24 -1.75
C ARG A 543 13.36 9.34 -1.52
N ASN A 544 13.73 10.59 -1.80
CA ASN A 544 12.81 11.73 -1.81
C ASN A 544 12.52 12.21 -3.24
N LEU A 545 11.44 12.97 -3.41
CA LEU A 545 11.08 13.54 -4.72
C LEU A 545 12.20 14.42 -5.29
N ARG A 546 12.70 15.37 -4.47
CA ARG A 546 13.76 16.33 -4.88
C ARG A 546 15.14 15.68 -4.98
N ARG A 547 15.46 14.74 -4.09
CA ARG A 547 16.75 14.06 -4.02
C ARG A 547 16.56 12.61 -3.69
N SER A 548 17.17 11.73 -4.48
CA SER A 548 17.27 10.31 -4.17
C SER A 548 18.73 9.97 -3.96
N PHE A 549 19.01 9.15 -2.95
CA PHE A 549 20.34 8.59 -2.71
C PHE A 549 20.19 7.13 -2.29
N SER A 550 20.97 6.24 -2.87
CA SER A 550 21.07 4.87 -2.41
C SER A 550 22.47 4.33 -2.66
N TYR A 551 22.87 3.37 -1.83
CA TYR A 551 24.05 2.57 -2.09
C TYR A 551 23.81 1.13 -1.66
N SER A 552 24.55 0.22 -2.26
CA SER A 552 24.53 -1.20 -1.92
C SER A 552 25.93 -1.77 -1.95
N PHE A 553 26.23 -2.61 -0.96
CA PHE A 553 27.41 -3.47 -0.93
C PHE A 553 26.93 -4.91 -1.07
N GLY A 554 27.59 -5.68 -1.94
CA GLY A 554 27.27 -7.07 -2.20
C GLY A 554 28.51 -7.94 -2.17
N THR A 555 28.35 -9.19 -1.74
CA THR A 555 29.37 -10.23 -1.88
C THR A 555 28.69 -11.50 -2.34
N GLU A 556 29.32 -12.19 -3.28
CA GLU A 556 28.89 -13.47 -3.80
C GLU A 556 30.02 -14.47 -3.64
N VAL A 557 29.68 -15.68 -3.21
CA VAL A 557 30.62 -16.78 -2.99
C VAL A 557 30.03 -18.04 -3.64
N SER A 558 30.86 -18.67 -4.46
CA SER A 558 30.64 -19.96 -5.10
C SER A 558 31.89 -20.82 -4.91
N GLU A 559 31.86 -22.07 -5.37
CA GLU A 559 33.02 -22.97 -5.33
C GLU A 559 34.21 -22.39 -6.11
N ARG A 560 33.97 -21.81 -7.29
CA ARG A 560 35.02 -21.34 -8.21
C ARG A 560 35.35 -19.86 -8.11
N PHE A 561 34.55 -19.07 -7.41
CA PHE A 561 34.79 -17.64 -7.32
C PHE A 561 34.20 -17.03 -6.05
N SER A 562 34.77 -15.90 -5.65
CA SER A 562 34.11 -14.96 -4.76
C SER A 562 34.33 -13.54 -5.27
N LYS A 563 33.28 -12.73 -5.25
CA LYS A 563 33.32 -11.36 -5.75
C LYS A 563 32.60 -10.39 -4.85
N ALA A 564 33.09 -9.17 -4.79
CA ALA A 564 32.49 -8.07 -4.07
C ALA A 564 32.05 -6.98 -5.05
N SER A 565 30.94 -6.33 -4.73
CA SER A 565 30.42 -5.22 -5.52
C SER A 565 29.95 -4.06 -4.64
N PHE A 566 30.10 -2.86 -5.17
CA PHE A 566 29.57 -1.64 -4.60
C PHE A 566 28.83 -0.87 -5.70
N ARG A 567 27.64 -0.40 -5.37
CA ARG A 567 26.85 0.48 -6.24
C ARG A 567 26.40 1.69 -5.45
N LEU A 568 26.44 2.85 -6.08
CA LEU A 568 25.88 4.10 -5.56
C LEU A 568 25.02 4.74 -6.64
N ASP A 569 23.81 5.15 -6.28
CA ASP A 569 22.90 5.88 -7.13
C ASP A 569 22.51 7.21 -6.46
N TRP A 570 22.61 8.30 -7.20
CA TRP A 570 22.20 9.63 -6.76
C TRP A 570 21.40 10.33 -7.85
N ARG A 571 20.31 10.98 -7.45
CA ARG A 571 19.48 11.78 -8.33
C ARG A 571 19.09 13.08 -7.67
N ARG A 572 19.07 14.17 -8.45
CA ARG A 572 18.48 15.46 -8.07
C ARG A 572 17.49 15.95 -9.12
N LEU A 573 16.31 16.34 -8.67
CA LEU A 573 15.29 17.04 -9.46
C LEU A 573 15.31 18.52 -9.11
N TYR A 574 15.43 19.37 -10.12
CA TYR A 574 15.48 20.83 -10.01
C TYR A 574 14.07 21.44 -10.16
N LYS A 575 13.92 22.72 -9.82
CA LYS A 575 12.60 23.42 -9.84
C LYS A 575 12.01 23.56 -11.24
N ASP A 576 12.87 23.59 -12.26
CA ASP A 576 12.53 23.61 -13.68
C ASP A 576 12.21 22.21 -14.23
N ASN A 577 12.03 21.21 -13.35
CA ASN A 577 11.82 19.80 -13.66
C ASN A 577 12.97 19.12 -14.42
N ARG A 578 14.17 19.71 -14.46
CA ARG A 578 15.37 19.03 -14.97
C ARG A 578 15.89 18.04 -13.92
N GLN A 579 16.43 16.94 -14.41
CA GLN A 579 16.89 15.82 -13.59
C GLN A 579 18.35 15.53 -13.90
N LEU A 580 19.17 15.44 -12.84
CA LEU A 580 20.55 14.97 -12.89
C LEU A 580 20.61 13.61 -12.20
N ASN A 581 21.18 12.61 -12.89
CA ASN A 581 21.40 11.27 -12.37
C ASN A 581 22.89 10.95 -12.38
N PHE A 582 23.32 10.22 -11.36
CA PHE A 582 24.68 9.75 -11.19
C PHE A 582 24.65 8.34 -10.63
N ARG A 583 25.42 7.44 -11.23
CA ARG A 583 25.58 6.05 -10.80
C ARG A 583 27.05 5.70 -10.80
N VAL A 584 27.48 4.99 -9.77
CA VAL A 584 28.81 4.40 -9.67
C VAL A 584 28.65 2.92 -9.43
N PHE A 585 29.43 2.11 -10.14
CA PHE A 585 29.56 0.69 -9.89
C PHE A 585 31.03 0.31 -9.77
N MET A 586 31.35 -0.52 -8.80
CA MET A 586 32.67 -1.08 -8.58
C MET A 586 32.49 -2.57 -8.32
N GLY A 587 33.20 -3.41 -9.05
CA GLY A 587 33.20 -4.87 -8.87
C GLY A 587 34.62 -5.38 -8.82
N THR A 588 34.91 -6.33 -7.93
CA THR A 588 36.21 -7.00 -7.87
C THR A 588 36.02 -8.47 -7.52
N PHE A 589 36.80 -9.33 -8.16
CA PHE A 589 36.99 -10.70 -7.70
C PHE A 589 37.95 -10.70 -6.50
N LEU A 590 37.56 -11.39 -5.43
CA LEU A 590 38.39 -11.66 -4.26
C LEU A 590 39.15 -12.99 -4.43
N TYR A 591 38.48 -13.95 -5.07
CA TYR A 591 39.03 -15.21 -5.52
C TYR A 591 38.35 -15.58 -6.84
N ASP A 592 39.12 -16.10 -7.79
CA ASP A 592 38.59 -16.53 -9.07
C ASP A 592 39.47 -17.64 -9.64
N ASP A 593 38.90 -18.83 -9.71
CA ASP A 593 39.47 -20.06 -10.28
C ASP A 593 38.58 -20.58 -11.42
N THR A 594 37.83 -19.66 -12.03
CA THR A 594 37.18 -19.92 -13.33
C THR A 594 38.24 -19.96 -14.43
N ARG A 595 37.94 -20.65 -15.53
CA ARG A 595 38.88 -20.81 -16.65
C ARG A 595 39.22 -19.42 -17.21
N SER A 596 40.48 -19.19 -17.57
CA SER A 596 40.95 -17.85 -17.94
C SER A 596 40.28 -17.21 -19.16
N ASN A 597 39.59 -18.01 -19.99
CA ASN A 597 38.84 -17.57 -21.17
C ASN A 597 37.31 -17.69 -21.00
N ASP A 598 36.83 -17.93 -19.77
CA ASP A 598 35.41 -18.15 -19.47
C ASP A 598 34.85 -16.93 -18.72
N ASP A 599 34.04 -16.14 -19.41
CA ASP A 599 33.45 -14.91 -18.87
C ASP A 599 32.10 -15.13 -18.17
N PHE A 600 31.64 -16.38 -18.02
CA PHE A 600 30.31 -16.69 -17.52
C PHE A 600 30.01 -16.05 -16.15
N PHE A 601 30.99 -16.00 -15.25
CA PHE A 601 30.86 -15.39 -13.91
C PHE A 601 31.42 -13.97 -13.81
N SER A 602 32.01 -13.44 -14.88
CA SER A 602 32.62 -12.10 -14.97
C SER A 602 31.60 -10.99 -14.73
N PHE A 603 32.09 -9.81 -14.33
CA PHE A 603 31.26 -8.61 -14.40
C PHE A 603 31.17 -8.12 -15.84
N ALA A 604 30.01 -7.66 -16.26
CA ALA A 604 29.79 -7.08 -17.57
C ALA A 604 29.86 -5.54 -17.55
N LEU A 605 30.36 -4.98 -18.65
CA LEU A 605 30.39 -3.56 -18.92
C LEU A 605 29.00 -3.04 -19.33
N ASP A 606 28.31 -3.75 -20.22
CA ASP A 606 27.03 -3.35 -20.81
C ASP A 606 25.92 -4.42 -20.64
N ARG A 607 26.18 -5.68 -21.02
CA ARG A 607 25.21 -6.79 -20.98
C ARG A 607 25.63 -7.88 -19.98
N PRO A 608 25.02 -7.93 -18.78
CA PRO A 608 25.27 -8.97 -17.78
C PRO A 608 25.03 -10.38 -18.31
N THR A 609 25.88 -11.34 -17.90
CA THR A 609 25.79 -12.76 -18.31
C THR A 609 24.59 -13.52 -17.73
N ASP A 610 23.90 -12.96 -16.72
CA ASP A 610 22.73 -13.54 -16.07
C ASP A 610 22.94 -14.95 -15.48
N TYR A 611 24.15 -15.29 -15.02
CA TYR A 611 24.41 -16.61 -14.41
C TYR A 611 23.51 -16.91 -13.19
N LEU A 612 22.89 -15.91 -12.55
CA LEU A 612 21.91 -16.16 -11.47
C LEU A 612 20.47 -16.34 -11.97
N PHE A 613 20.21 -16.17 -13.27
CA PHE A 613 18.88 -16.10 -13.90
C PHE A 613 17.94 -15.14 -13.16
N ASP A 614 18.47 -13.95 -12.84
CA ASP A 614 17.79 -12.89 -12.10
C ASP A 614 17.18 -11.83 -13.05
N TYR A 615 17.67 -11.76 -14.28
CA TYR A 615 17.26 -10.76 -15.25
C TYR A 615 16.14 -11.25 -16.18
N ASN A 616 15.27 -10.30 -16.58
CA ASN A 616 14.14 -10.55 -17.47
C ASN A 616 14.53 -10.36 -18.95
N TYR A 617 15.58 -11.05 -19.38
CA TYR A 617 15.96 -11.08 -20.79
C TYR A 617 14.88 -11.78 -21.63
N TYR A 618 14.53 -11.19 -22.78
CA TYR A 618 13.63 -11.84 -23.75
C TYR A 618 14.34 -12.97 -24.50
N GLY A 619 15.62 -12.76 -24.82
CA GLY A 619 16.52 -13.77 -25.37
C GLY A 619 17.85 -13.68 -24.65
N ARG A 620 18.18 -14.71 -23.84
CA ARG A 620 19.38 -14.73 -22.99
C ARG A 620 20.63 -15.03 -23.81
N SER A 621 20.54 -15.97 -24.74
CA SER A 621 21.62 -16.41 -25.62
C SER A 621 21.58 -15.76 -27.00
N GLU A 622 20.85 -14.64 -27.15
CA GLU A 622 20.82 -13.88 -28.40
C GLU A 622 21.97 -12.89 -28.47
N ASP A 623 22.84 -13.06 -29.46
CA ASP A 623 23.98 -12.18 -29.75
C ASP A 623 23.70 -11.20 -30.90
N ASP A 624 22.62 -11.41 -31.67
CA ASP A 624 22.19 -10.56 -32.79
C ASP A 624 20.67 -10.23 -32.77
N GLY A 625 20.23 -9.43 -33.74
CA GLY A 625 18.83 -9.03 -33.89
C GLY A 625 18.30 -8.04 -32.85
N LEU A 626 16.98 -7.85 -32.80
CA LEU A 626 16.34 -6.85 -31.93
C LEU A 626 16.48 -7.18 -30.44
N PHE A 627 16.47 -8.46 -30.05
CA PHE A 627 16.49 -8.85 -28.63
C PHE A 627 17.87 -8.73 -27.99
N SER A 628 18.96 -8.74 -28.77
CA SER A 628 20.31 -8.47 -28.26
C SER A 628 20.45 -6.99 -27.81
N GLN A 629 19.65 -6.08 -28.38
CA GLN A 629 19.62 -4.65 -28.06
C GLN A 629 18.92 -4.30 -26.73
N GLN A 630 18.31 -5.28 -26.05
CA GLN A 630 17.68 -5.06 -24.75
C GLN A 630 18.73 -4.63 -23.72
N LEU A 631 18.49 -3.49 -23.06
CA LEU A 631 19.36 -2.98 -22.02
C LEU A 631 18.87 -3.35 -20.63
N ILE A 632 19.78 -3.84 -19.80
CA ILE A 632 19.56 -4.06 -18.37
C ILE A 632 20.62 -3.25 -17.62
N LEU A 633 20.16 -2.21 -16.90
CA LEU A 633 21.05 -1.33 -16.13
C LEU A 633 21.57 -2.01 -14.85
N ALA A 634 22.47 -2.96 -15.01
CA ALA A 634 23.20 -3.65 -13.96
C ALA A 634 24.72 -3.54 -14.19
N GLU A 635 25.51 -3.86 -13.16
CA GLU A 635 26.98 -3.89 -13.22
C GLU A 635 27.59 -2.63 -13.87
N GLY A 636 28.40 -2.74 -14.93
CA GLY A 636 29.02 -1.60 -15.61
C GLY A 636 28.02 -0.57 -16.14
N GLY A 637 26.85 -1.02 -16.60
CA GLY A 637 25.73 -0.19 -17.04
C GLY A 637 26.03 0.74 -18.21
N PHE A 638 26.98 0.38 -19.08
CA PHE A 638 27.21 1.05 -20.36
C PHE A 638 26.07 0.74 -21.35
N LYS A 639 25.91 1.58 -22.37
CA LYS A 639 24.83 1.46 -23.36
C LYS A 639 25.39 1.01 -24.71
N ALA A 640 26.61 1.42 -25.04
CA ALA A 640 27.37 0.84 -26.13
C ALA A 640 28.00 -0.51 -25.76
N GLN A 641 28.06 -1.42 -26.73
CA GLN A 641 28.90 -2.62 -26.70
C GLN A 641 30.34 -2.22 -26.99
N LEU A 642 31.25 -2.39 -26.03
CA LEU A 642 32.66 -2.00 -26.14
C LEU A 642 33.57 -3.18 -25.78
N ASP A 643 34.79 -3.19 -26.31
CA ASP A 643 35.85 -4.14 -25.94
C ASP A 643 36.82 -3.50 -24.92
N PRO A 644 37.07 -4.11 -23.75
CA PRO A 644 36.52 -5.38 -23.25
C PRO A 644 35.09 -5.27 -22.70
N ALA A 645 34.25 -6.24 -23.07
CA ALA A 645 32.86 -6.33 -22.62
C ALA A 645 32.72 -6.89 -21.20
N PHE A 646 33.69 -7.70 -20.76
CA PHE A 646 33.68 -8.37 -19.46
C PHE A 646 34.95 -8.08 -18.65
N ALA A 647 34.81 -8.21 -17.34
CA ALA A 647 35.84 -8.00 -16.33
C ALA A 647 35.92 -9.21 -15.38
N ASN A 648 36.95 -10.03 -15.50
CA ASN A 648 37.23 -11.19 -14.64
C ASN A 648 38.19 -10.89 -13.46
N GLN A 649 38.61 -9.63 -13.29
CA GLN A 649 39.39 -9.20 -12.13
C GLN A 649 38.73 -8.03 -11.41
N TRP A 650 38.57 -6.88 -12.06
CA TRP A 650 37.81 -5.76 -11.49
C TRP A 650 37.27 -4.83 -12.57
N ILE A 651 36.19 -4.11 -12.21
CA ILE A 651 35.56 -3.07 -13.03
C ILE A 651 35.20 -1.89 -12.14
N THR A 652 35.33 -0.68 -12.67
CA THR A 652 34.79 0.53 -12.05
C THR A 652 34.17 1.39 -13.13
N THR A 653 32.91 1.79 -12.96
CA THR A 653 32.20 2.64 -13.89
C THR A 653 31.47 3.78 -13.18
N LEU A 654 31.29 4.86 -13.93
CA LEU A 654 30.54 6.05 -13.56
C LEU A 654 29.63 6.38 -14.73
N ASN A 655 28.32 6.40 -14.46
CA ASN A 655 27.30 6.77 -15.43
C ASN A 655 26.62 8.06 -14.97
N SER A 656 26.49 9.03 -15.87
CA SER A 656 25.84 10.30 -15.60
C SER A 656 24.81 10.61 -16.67
N SER A 657 23.70 11.24 -16.30
CA SER A 657 22.77 11.80 -17.27
C SER A 657 22.08 13.05 -16.78
N TYR A 658 21.81 13.97 -17.71
CA TYR A 658 21.13 15.23 -17.45
C TYR A 658 20.00 15.47 -18.45
N SER A 659 18.82 15.80 -17.93
CA SER A 659 17.66 16.18 -18.75
C SER A 659 17.85 17.59 -19.29
N ILE A 660 17.95 17.70 -20.62
CA ILE A 660 17.91 18.97 -21.35
C ILE A 660 16.45 19.38 -21.60
N TRP A 661 15.59 18.39 -21.84
CA TRP A 661 14.15 18.54 -21.90
C TRP A 661 13.47 17.40 -21.13
N LYS A 662 12.17 17.54 -20.82
CA LYS A 662 11.44 16.66 -19.90
C LYS A 662 11.63 15.16 -20.16
N TYR A 663 11.72 14.78 -21.44
CA TYR A 663 11.87 13.40 -21.90
C TYR A 663 13.22 13.12 -22.58
N ILE A 664 14.09 14.14 -22.74
CA ILE A 664 15.35 14.03 -23.49
C ILE A 664 16.52 14.30 -22.55
N PHE A 665 17.39 13.30 -22.43
CA PHE A 665 18.58 13.32 -21.60
C PHE A 665 19.81 13.19 -22.48
N VAL A 666 20.87 13.90 -22.12
CA VAL A 666 22.23 13.53 -22.53
C VAL A 666 22.81 12.64 -21.45
N TYR A 667 23.56 11.62 -21.85
CA TYR A 667 24.27 10.74 -20.93
C TYR A 667 25.75 10.66 -21.30
N GLY A 668 26.56 10.36 -20.29
CA GLY A 668 27.97 10.10 -20.41
C GLY A 668 28.39 9.05 -19.39
N ASP A 669 29.08 8.04 -19.86
CA ASP A 669 29.58 6.90 -19.12
C ASP A 669 31.10 6.86 -19.26
N VAL A 670 31.79 6.57 -18.17
CA VAL A 670 33.24 6.36 -18.14
C VAL A 670 33.54 5.19 -17.22
N GLY A 671 34.60 4.44 -17.52
CA GLY A 671 34.94 3.26 -16.75
C GLY A 671 36.33 2.73 -17.03
N ALA A 672 36.75 1.81 -16.18
CA ALA A 672 37.97 1.06 -16.34
C ALA A 672 37.68 -0.43 -16.06
N VAL A 673 38.21 -1.28 -16.94
CA VAL A 673 38.02 -2.74 -16.91
C VAL A 673 39.38 -3.40 -16.87
N LYS A 674 39.53 -4.42 -16.02
CA LYS A 674 40.75 -5.22 -15.90
C LYS A 674 40.42 -6.70 -15.97
N ASN A 675 41.12 -7.39 -16.88
CA ASN A 675 41.14 -8.83 -16.99
C ASN A 675 42.51 -9.41 -16.60
N LYS A 676 42.53 -10.66 -16.15
CA LYS A 676 43.74 -11.44 -15.90
C LYS A 676 44.61 -11.46 -17.17
N GLY A 677 45.93 -11.32 -17.00
CA GLY A 677 46.88 -11.36 -18.12
C GLY A 677 46.90 -10.13 -19.05
N THR A 678 45.99 -9.16 -18.91
CA THR A 678 45.94 -7.95 -19.76
C THR A 678 46.06 -6.67 -18.95
N SER A 679 46.51 -5.56 -19.54
CA SER A 679 46.51 -4.25 -18.85
C SER A 679 45.09 -3.71 -18.68
N ALA A 680 44.87 -2.85 -17.67
CA ALA A 680 43.57 -2.22 -17.49
C ALA A 680 43.23 -1.32 -18.69
N ARG A 681 41.99 -1.39 -19.17
CA ARG A 681 41.47 -0.63 -20.31
C ARG A 681 40.49 0.44 -19.83
N PHE A 682 40.68 1.66 -20.32
CA PHE A 682 39.76 2.77 -20.08
C PHE A 682 38.69 2.82 -21.18
N VAL A 683 37.44 2.95 -20.77
CA VAL A 683 36.27 2.96 -21.66
C VAL A 683 35.37 4.16 -21.36
N TYR A 684 34.71 4.70 -22.38
CA TYR A 684 33.75 5.80 -22.29
C TYR A 684 32.68 5.68 -23.38
N ASP A 685 31.47 6.12 -23.06
CA ASP A 685 30.32 6.16 -23.97
C ASP A 685 29.51 7.43 -23.71
N THR A 686 29.00 8.06 -24.77
CA THR A 686 28.17 9.26 -24.67
C THR A 686 27.03 9.18 -25.66
N GLY A 687 25.87 9.70 -25.27
CA GLY A 687 24.73 9.70 -26.18
C GLY A 687 23.47 10.37 -25.66
N ILE A 688 22.37 10.09 -26.35
CA ILE A 688 21.06 10.65 -26.06
C ILE A 688 20.16 9.54 -25.52
N ARG A 689 19.44 9.84 -24.43
CA ARG A 689 18.41 8.97 -23.87
C ARG A 689 17.04 9.63 -24.02
N LEU A 690 16.11 8.92 -24.62
CA LEU A 690 14.69 9.27 -24.64
C LEU A 690 13.96 8.49 -23.55
N ASN A 691 13.39 9.22 -22.60
CA ASN A 691 12.67 8.68 -21.46
C ASN A 691 11.18 8.98 -21.62
N LEU A 692 10.46 8.08 -22.29
CA LEU A 692 9.02 8.23 -22.55
C LEU A 692 8.22 7.89 -21.30
N LEU A 693 8.59 6.79 -20.63
CA LEU A 693 8.09 6.42 -19.32
C LEU A 693 9.22 5.77 -18.51
N GLN A 694 9.66 6.46 -17.45
CA GLN A 694 10.80 6.06 -16.63
C GLN A 694 10.69 4.60 -16.16
N ASP A 695 11.77 3.83 -16.35
CA ASP A 695 11.91 2.41 -16.00
C ASP A 695 10.96 1.45 -16.76
N TYR A 696 10.16 1.97 -17.70
CA TYR A 696 9.17 1.19 -18.43
C TYR A 696 9.41 1.21 -19.94
N PHE A 697 9.65 2.38 -20.51
CA PHE A 697 9.97 2.54 -21.92
C PHE A 697 11.00 3.65 -22.14
N GLU A 698 12.22 3.22 -22.46
CA GLU A 698 13.37 4.11 -22.68
C GLU A 698 14.16 3.67 -23.90
N LEU A 699 14.69 4.64 -24.64
CA LEU A 699 15.56 4.43 -25.80
C LEU A 699 16.89 5.14 -25.58
N TYR A 700 17.98 4.49 -25.96
CA TYR A 700 19.34 4.99 -25.85
C TYR A 700 20.00 4.99 -27.23
N PHE A 701 20.54 6.12 -27.60
CA PHE A 701 21.18 6.40 -28.87
C PHE A 701 22.65 6.75 -28.59
N PRO A 702 23.58 5.78 -28.68
CA PRO A 702 25.01 6.05 -28.57
C PRO A 702 25.45 7.03 -29.66
N VAL A 703 26.32 7.99 -29.31
CA VAL A 703 26.77 9.04 -30.24
C VAL A 703 28.28 8.96 -30.44
N TYR A 704 29.05 8.89 -29.36
CA TYR A 704 30.50 8.85 -29.41
C TYR A 704 31.08 8.04 -28.24
N ASN A 705 31.98 7.11 -28.54
CA ASN A 705 32.60 6.20 -27.57
C ASN A 705 34.01 5.77 -28.01
N ASN A 706 34.60 4.73 -27.39
CA ASN A 706 35.92 4.21 -27.77
C ASN A 706 36.06 3.79 -29.24
N ASN A 707 34.97 3.42 -29.90
CA ASN A 707 34.93 3.04 -31.32
C ASN A 707 34.82 4.26 -32.25
N GLY A 708 34.73 5.48 -31.70
CA GLY A 708 34.64 6.74 -32.46
C GLY A 708 33.20 7.25 -32.59
N TRP A 709 32.90 7.86 -33.75
CA TRP A 709 31.61 8.49 -34.03
C TRP A 709 30.58 7.45 -34.50
N GLU A 710 29.76 6.96 -33.57
CA GLU A 710 28.86 5.81 -33.78
C GLU A 710 27.78 6.06 -34.84
N ILE A 711 27.22 7.27 -34.89
CA ILE A 711 26.12 7.62 -35.81
C ILE A 711 26.53 7.50 -37.29
N ALA A 712 27.82 7.68 -37.58
CA ALA A 712 28.35 7.62 -38.95
C ALA A 712 28.80 6.21 -39.35
N GLN A 713 28.74 5.24 -38.43
CA GLN A 713 29.11 3.87 -38.73
C GLN A 713 27.94 3.12 -39.39
N PRO A 714 28.22 2.09 -40.21
CA PRO A 714 27.19 1.19 -40.71
C PRO A 714 26.39 0.54 -39.58
N ASN A 715 25.14 0.15 -39.87
CA ASN A 715 24.22 -0.55 -38.97
C ASN A 715 24.03 0.15 -37.61
N TYR A 716 23.96 1.49 -37.61
CA TYR A 716 23.76 2.26 -36.38
C TYR A 716 22.46 1.87 -35.63
N ASP A 717 21.44 1.46 -36.36
CA ASP A 717 20.19 0.93 -35.83
C ASP A 717 20.40 -0.32 -34.96
N GLU A 718 21.42 -1.14 -35.23
CA GLU A 718 21.79 -2.30 -34.40
C GLU A 718 22.43 -1.90 -33.05
N LYS A 719 22.85 -0.65 -32.93
CA LYS A 719 23.53 -0.09 -31.73
C LYS A 719 22.60 0.67 -30.80
N ILE A 720 21.38 0.95 -31.26
CA ILE A 720 20.33 1.51 -30.40
C ILE A 720 20.01 0.49 -29.32
N ARG A 721 19.75 0.96 -28.10
CA ARG A 721 19.34 0.11 -26.97
C ARG A 721 18.01 0.53 -26.42
N PHE A 722 17.26 -0.42 -25.88
CA PHE A 722 15.96 -0.13 -25.28
C PHE A 722 15.76 -0.79 -23.92
N ILE A 723 14.98 -0.13 -23.07
CA ILE A 723 14.37 -0.72 -21.89
C ILE A 723 12.88 -0.77 -22.16
N VAL A 724 12.32 -1.98 -22.23
CA VAL A 724 10.88 -2.22 -22.31
C VAL A 724 10.53 -3.19 -21.19
N THR A 725 9.63 -2.77 -20.29
CA THR A 725 9.14 -3.62 -19.19
C THR A 725 7.70 -4.03 -19.46
N LEU A 726 7.43 -5.33 -19.61
CA LEU A 726 6.05 -5.85 -19.74
C LEU A 726 5.37 -6.10 -18.37
N ASP A 727 6.05 -5.79 -17.25
CA ASP A 727 5.51 -5.98 -15.90
C ASP A 727 4.52 -4.87 -15.52
N VAL A 728 3.24 -5.24 -15.43
CA VAL A 728 2.14 -4.38 -14.97
C VAL A 728 2.38 -3.83 -13.56
N ASN A 729 3.12 -4.54 -12.70
CA ASN A 729 3.39 -4.08 -11.34
C ASN A 729 4.27 -2.83 -11.31
N THR A 730 5.22 -2.71 -12.25
CA THR A 730 6.08 -1.52 -12.40
C THR A 730 5.23 -0.29 -12.72
N PHE A 731 4.23 -0.44 -13.58
CA PHE A 731 3.27 0.62 -13.92
C PHE A 731 2.41 1.03 -12.72
N ILE A 732 1.83 0.07 -11.99
CA ILE A 732 1.02 0.33 -10.79
C ILE A 732 1.84 1.05 -9.70
N GLY A 733 3.12 0.70 -9.56
CA GLY A 733 4.04 1.31 -8.61
C GLY A 733 4.24 2.83 -8.80
N LEU A 734 3.95 3.37 -9.99
CA LEU A 734 4.03 4.82 -10.24
C LEU A 734 2.91 5.59 -9.53
N PHE A 735 1.74 4.98 -9.33
CA PHE A 735 0.57 5.64 -8.74
C PHE A 735 0.56 5.61 -7.20
N THR A 736 1.30 4.70 -6.56
CA THR A 736 1.32 4.55 -5.10
C THR A 736 2.33 5.45 -4.39
N ARG A 737 3.34 5.97 -5.11
CA ARG A 737 4.45 6.80 -4.55
C ARG A 737 4.01 8.10 -3.85
N ARG A 738 2.79 8.58 -4.06
CA ARG A 738 2.29 9.85 -3.47
C ARG A 738 1.92 9.72 -1.99
N TRP A 739 1.69 8.50 -1.50
CA TRP A 739 0.98 8.27 -0.24
C TRP A 739 1.87 7.93 0.95
N TYR A 740 2.98 7.22 0.72
CA TYR A 740 3.79 6.59 1.77
C TYR A 740 5.19 7.16 1.90
#